data_AF-A0A1C4A2F8-F1
#
_entry.id   AF-A0A1C4A2F8-F1
#
_cell.length_a   1.000
_cell.length_b   1.000
_cell.length_c   1.000
_cell.angle_alpha   90.00
_cell.angle_beta   90.00
_cell.angle_gamma   90.00
#
_symmetry.space_group_name_H-M   'P 1'
#
loop_
_entity.id
_entity.type
_entity.pdbx_description
1 polymer ?
#
loop_
_entity_poly.entity_id
_entity_poly.type
_entity_poly.pdbx_seq_one_letter_code
_entity_poly.pdbx_strand_id
1 'polypeptide(L)'
;MSELLSVALFLASVATYAWKAGRNTWWFTATLLVLGFFILLNITLFASHYFTGDGINDAVLYTLTNSLTGAGVSKYLLPGAGLALALFAVFCALGWVLRRRRHRPHHMGYSLLALVLALGSVDASPAFRQITELVKSQTRGGDPDFLTYYKEPAKSIPSPHLNLVYIYGESLERTYFNDEAFPGLTPELGALKEESIDFSHTQQLPGTDYTIAGMVSSQCGIPLFAPFEGNASASVSTFFPQNLCLGDILKNSGYENHFIQGANLRFAGKDVFLKSHGFDYLTGAEELKKQVDDPNYRNDWGFYDDTVLDAVWRQYEELSRAGKRFSLFALTVDTHHPDGFISRTCTRKSYHYDGKPNQSFSAVTCSQQHIAALINKIKASPWFKDTVIVVSSDHLAMNNTAWKYLNKADRSNLFFVIRGDEPQQDISGIKRSTLDNGATVLDILGGDNYLGLGRSSLSGQSLSGVFLNMKEKVLAWKPEIIRLWNFPNEMKAFTIDQNKQMVSFSGSQFRLPLLVRVGDKRIEPLPESEYSAPLRFQLADFAPRDNFVWIDQCYKMARLWSPDLALSTDWCVSQGQLGGEQRVQQVDKAQWKGKTDFQETVISAERYQHNVDTLKIVDDSIRYKADSFVFNVAGAPEDVKHFSGLSRPESWGRWSNANLADEVKIEYDHPLPEKFALVITAKAFGPNANRPIPVRVGSEEQTLTLGSELSTTTLSFSNPSRSNTLVIAPPAPQSSNEGNILGHSPRKLGIGLVELKIVDREG
;
A
#
# COMPACT_ATOMS: atom_id res chain seq x y z
N MET A 1 10.11 -24.43 -21.44
CA MET A 1 9.49 -25.22 -22.54
C MET A 1 8.09 -24.74 -22.90
N SER A 2 7.23 -24.40 -21.92
CA SER A 2 5.86 -23.92 -22.19
C SER A 2 5.79 -22.60 -22.96
N GLU A 3 6.68 -21.64 -22.66
CA GLU A 3 6.69 -20.32 -23.32
C GLU A 3 6.99 -20.42 -24.83
N LEU A 4 8.09 -21.10 -25.20
CA LEU A 4 8.45 -21.33 -26.61
C LEU A 4 7.34 -22.07 -27.37
N LEU A 5 6.70 -23.05 -26.73
CA LEU A 5 5.55 -23.77 -27.30
C LEU A 5 4.38 -22.82 -27.53
N SER A 6 4.06 -21.97 -26.55
CA SER A 6 2.96 -21.01 -26.66
C SER A 6 3.17 -20.00 -27.79
N VAL A 7 4.40 -19.48 -27.95
CA VAL A 7 4.76 -18.57 -29.05
C VAL A 7 4.74 -19.28 -30.40
N ALA A 8 5.23 -20.52 -30.47
CA ALA A 8 5.18 -21.31 -31.71
C ALA A 8 3.73 -21.57 -32.15
N LEU A 9 2.83 -21.92 -31.23
CA LEU A 9 1.40 -22.11 -31.50
C LEU A 9 0.73 -20.80 -31.94
N PHE A 10 1.09 -19.68 -31.33
CA PHE A 10 0.61 -18.35 -31.73
C PHE A 10 1.00 -18.01 -33.18
N LEU A 11 2.29 -18.16 -33.51
CA LEU A 11 2.79 -17.89 -34.87
C LEU A 11 2.19 -18.86 -35.90
N ALA A 12 2.03 -20.14 -35.54
CA ALA A 12 1.41 -21.14 -36.38
C ALA A 12 -0.08 -20.83 -36.65
N SER A 13 -0.80 -20.34 -35.64
CA SER A 13 -2.19 -19.87 -35.78
C SER A 13 -2.27 -18.69 -36.76
N VAL A 14 -1.43 -17.65 -36.57
CA VAL A 14 -1.39 -16.47 -37.45
C VAL A 14 -1.08 -16.87 -38.90
N ALA A 15 -0.06 -17.71 -39.12
CA ALA A 15 0.32 -18.16 -40.45
C ALA A 15 -0.77 -19.01 -41.12
N THR A 16 -1.38 -19.95 -40.37
CA THR A 16 -2.47 -20.80 -40.87
C THR A 16 -3.67 -19.96 -41.26
N TYR A 17 -4.05 -19.00 -40.42
CA TYR A 17 -5.17 -18.11 -40.68
C TYR A 17 -4.90 -17.21 -41.89
N ALA A 18 -3.77 -16.49 -41.88
CA ALA A 18 -3.43 -15.51 -42.91
C ALA A 18 -3.21 -16.15 -44.30
N TRP A 19 -2.74 -17.41 -44.36
CA TRP A 19 -2.39 -18.04 -45.63
C TRP A 19 -3.43 -19.05 -46.16
N LYS A 20 -4.25 -19.66 -45.29
CA LYS A 20 -5.09 -20.82 -45.67
C LYS A 20 -6.58 -20.72 -45.32
N ALA A 21 -7.00 -19.93 -44.33
CA ALA A 21 -8.38 -19.95 -43.79
C ALA A 21 -9.46 -19.32 -44.70
N GLY A 22 -9.09 -18.42 -45.63
CA GLY A 22 -10.02 -17.78 -46.56
C GLY A 22 -11.05 -16.85 -45.89
N ARG A 23 -12.03 -16.33 -46.63
CA ARG A 23 -12.87 -15.19 -46.20
C ARG A 23 -14.08 -15.60 -45.36
N ASN A 24 -14.03 -15.40 -44.04
CA ASN A 24 -15.18 -15.49 -43.13
C ASN A 24 -15.02 -14.52 -41.93
N THR A 25 -16.07 -13.75 -41.62
CA THR A 25 -16.06 -12.71 -40.57
C THR A 25 -16.09 -13.30 -39.17
N TRP A 26 -16.79 -14.42 -38.96
CA TRP A 26 -16.87 -15.08 -37.66
C TRP A 26 -15.52 -15.69 -37.27
N TRP A 27 -14.91 -16.48 -38.15
CA TRP A 27 -13.59 -17.09 -37.91
C TRP A 27 -12.49 -16.04 -37.70
N PHE A 28 -12.58 -14.90 -38.41
CA PHE A 28 -11.67 -13.78 -38.23
C PHE A 28 -11.79 -13.19 -36.83
N THR A 29 -13.02 -12.89 -36.43
CA THR A 29 -13.30 -12.27 -35.13
C THR A 29 -12.90 -13.20 -33.99
N ALA A 30 -13.28 -14.48 -34.06
CA ALA A 30 -12.93 -15.47 -33.04
C ALA A 30 -11.40 -15.64 -32.90
N THR A 31 -10.69 -15.80 -34.02
CA THR A 31 -9.22 -15.97 -33.99
C THR A 31 -8.52 -14.70 -33.51
N LEU A 32 -8.97 -13.51 -33.95
CA LEU A 32 -8.42 -12.23 -33.51
C LEU A 32 -8.65 -12.00 -32.00
N LEU A 33 -9.82 -12.35 -31.46
CA LEU A 33 -10.10 -12.23 -30.03
C LEU A 33 -9.21 -13.16 -29.20
N VAL A 34 -9.05 -14.42 -29.58
CA VAL A 34 -8.19 -15.37 -28.85
C VAL A 34 -6.72 -14.96 -28.90
N LEU A 35 -6.22 -14.54 -30.07
CA LEU A 35 -4.84 -14.07 -30.21
C LEU A 35 -4.63 -12.71 -29.50
N GLY A 36 -5.64 -11.84 -29.50
CA GLY A 36 -5.66 -10.61 -28.71
C GLY A 36 -5.61 -10.88 -27.22
N PHE A 37 -6.36 -11.88 -26.74
CA PHE A 37 -6.31 -12.33 -25.35
C PHE A 37 -4.94 -12.91 -24.99
N PHE A 38 -4.31 -13.70 -25.87
CA PHE A 38 -2.94 -14.18 -25.70
C PHE A 38 -1.94 -13.02 -25.55
N ILE A 39 -2.05 -11.96 -26.37
CA ILE A 39 -1.21 -10.77 -26.27
C ILE A 39 -1.42 -10.08 -24.92
N LEU A 40 -2.67 -9.88 -24.52
CA LEU A 40 -3.02 -9.26 -23.23
C LEU A 40 -2.43 -10.05 -22.05
N LEU A 41 -2.55 -11.38 -22.07
CA LEU A 41 -2.02 -12.26 -21.04
C LEU A 41 -0.49 -12.17 -20.91
N ASN A 42 0.24 -12.27 -22.02
CA ASN A 42 1.70 -12.19 -21.99
C ASN A 42 2.21 -10.81 -21.57
N ILE A 43 1.45 -9.75 -21.86
CA ILE A 43 1.82 -8.40 -21.44
C ILE A 43 1.48 -8.14 -19.99
N THR A 44 0.38 -8.71 -19.49
CA THR A 44 0.12 -8.75 -18.04
C THR A 44 1.26 -9.46 -17.34
N LEU A 45 1.70 -10.62 -17.84
CA LEU A 45 2.86 -11.33 -17.31
C LEU A 45 4.16 -10.52 -17.38
N PHE A 46 4.41 -9.83 -18.50
CA PHE A 46 5.58 -8.96 -18.64
C PHE A 46 5.54 -7.79 -17.65
N ALA A 47 4.40 -7.13 -17.51
CA ALA A 47 4.20 -6.06 -16.53
C ALA A 47 4.41 -6.58 -15.11
N SER A 48 3.83 -7.74 -14.78
CA SER A 48 4.03 -8.43 -13.52
C SER A 48 5.51 -8.71 -13.23
N HIS A 49 6.25 -9.29 -14.18
CA HIS A 49 7.71 -9.47 -14.04
C HIS A 49 8.45 -8.15 -13.91
N TYR A 50 8.01 -7.09 -14.59
CA TYR A 50 8.61 -5.78 -14.46
C TYR A 50 8.46 -5.21 -13.05
N PHE A 51 7.34 -5.45 -12.37
CA PHE A 51 7.11 -4.94 -11.01
C PHE A 51 7.73 -5.83 -9.92
N THR A 52 7.43 -7.13 -9.92
CA THR A 52 7.82 -8.02 -8.81
C THR A 52 8.98 -8.96 -9.16
N GLY A 53 9.30 -9.11 -10.44
CA GLY A 53 10.24 -10.13 -10.91
C GLY A 53 9.64 -11.54 -11.02
N ASP A 54 8.45 -11.80 -10.45
CA ASP A 54 7.98 -13.16 -10.16
C ASP A 54 6.66 -13.58 -10.86
N GLY A 55 6.34 -12.96 -12.00
CA GLY A 55 5.14 -13.27 -12.77
C GLY A 55 3.85 -12.90 -12.03
N ILE A 56 2.69 -13.40 -12.45
CA ILE A 56 1.38 -13.07 -11.89
C ILE A 56 1.12 -13.91 -10.63
N ASN A 57 1.24 -13.31 -9.44
CA ASN A 57 1.02 -13.95 -8.15
C ASN A 57 0.35 -12.99 -7.14
N ASP A 58 0.14 -13.44 -5.89
CA ASP A 58 -0.44 -12.61 -4.83
C ASP A 58 0.41 -11.35 -4.53
N ALA A 59 1.73 -11.40 -4.68
CA ALA A 59 2.58 -10.23 -4.51
C ALA A 59 2.39 -9.19 -5.62
N VAL A 60 2.13 -9.60 -6.86
CA VAL A 60 1.74 -8.66 -7.93
C VAL A 60 0.38 -8.06 -7.66
N LEU A 61 -0.60 -8.87 -7.26
CA LEU A 61 -1.91 -8.33 -6.91
C LEU A 61 -1.76 -7.31 -5.78
N TYR A 62 -1.02 -7.65 -4.73
CA TYR A 62 -0.70 -6.73 -3.64
C TYR A 62 -0.01 -5.47 -4.19
N THR A 63 1.07 -5.59 -4.96
CA THR A 63 1.86 -4.45 -5.46
C THR A 63 1.09 -3.57 -6.48
N LEU A 64 0.24 -4.14 -7.34
CA LEU A 64 -0.53 -3.39 -8.34
C LEU A 64 -1.80 -2.76 -7.76
N THR A 65 -2.41 -3.40 -6.76
CA THR A 65 -3.55 -2.82 -6.02
C THR A 65 -3.10 -1.88 -4.90
N ASN A 66 -1.82 -1.91 -4.53
CA ASN A 66 -1.22 -1.06 -3.49
C ASN A 66 -0.30 0.00 -4.05
N SER A 67 -0.73 1.24 -3.86
CA SER A 67 0.12 2.43 -3.93
C SER A 67 0.78 2.67 -5.28
N LEU A 68 0.00 3.26 -6.18
CA LEU A 68 0.55 4.31 -7.04
C LEU A 68 0.30 5.72 -6.48
N THR A 69 -0.02 5.86 -5.19
CA THR A 69 -0.05 7.14 -4.47
C THR A 69 0.87 7.04 -3.26
N GLY A 70 1.63 8.10 -2.97
CA GLY A 70 2.62 8.14 -1.88
C GLY A 70 3.95 7.38 -2.10
N ALA A 71 4.16 6.74 -3.25
CA ALA A 71 5.47 6.32 -3.76
C ALA A 71 5.79 7.14 -5.03
N GLY A 72 7.06 7.14 -5.48
CA GLY A 72 7.55 7.88 -6.65
C GLY A 72 6.97 7.42 -8.01
N VAL A 73 5.67 7.55 -8.17
CA VAL A 73 4.84 6.88 -9.18
C VAL A 73 5.00 7.45 -10.58
N SER A 74 5.45 8.69 -10.64
CA SER A 74 5.87 9.33 -11.89
C SER A 74 6.85 8.49 -12.68
N LYS A 75 7.69 7.67 -12.01
CA LYS A 75 8.64 6.77 -12.65
C LYS A 75 7.99 5.59 -13.41
N TYR A 76 6.75 5.22 -13.09
CA TYR A 76 6.03 4.09 -13.71
C TYR A 76 5.05 4.51 -14.82
N LEU A 77 4.65 5.79 -14.88
CA LEU A 77 3.67 6.28 -15.85
C LEU A 77 4.17 6.21 -17.30
N LEU A 78 5.43 6.59 -17.54
CA LEU A 78 6.00 6.61 -18.89
C LEU A 78 6.23 5.20 -19.46
N PRO A 79 6.81 4.23 -18.72
CA PRO A 79 6.85 2.83 -19.16
C PRO A 79 5.47 2.24 -19.41
N GLY A 80 4.49 2.54 -18.54
CA GLY A 80 3.10 2.07 -18.69
C GLY A 80 2.42 2.59 -19.96
N ALA A 81 2.55 3.89 -20.25
CA ALA A 81 2.03 4.49 -21.48
C ALA A 81 2.71 3.93 -22.74
N GLY A 82 4.03 3.74 -22.69
CA GLY A 82 4.79 3.10 -23.77
C GLY A 82 4.31 1.68 -24.05
N LEU A 83 4.05 0.90 -23.00
CA LEU A 83 3.51 -0.47 -23.11
C LEU A 83 2.11 -0.47 -23.74
N ALA A 84 1.23 0.45 -23.34
CA ALA A 84 -0.11 0.59 -23.90
C ALA A 84 -0.13 0.98 -25.39
N LEU A 85 0.80 1.85 -25.82
CA LEU A 85 0.96 2.22 -27.23
C LEU A 85 1.51 1.06 -28.07
N ALA A 86 2.51 0.33 -27.54
CA ALA A 86 3.05 -0.86 -28.20
C ALA A 86 1.97 -1.95 -28.35
N LEU A 87 1.14 -2.14 -27.32
CA LEU A 87 -0.03 -3.02 -27.32
C LEU A 87 -0.99 -2.72 -28.48
N PHE A 88 -1.41 -1.45 -28.58
CA PHE A 88 -2.32 -1.01 -29.63
C PHE A 88 -1.71 -1.24 -31.02
N ALA A 89 -0.43 -0.93 -31.19
CA ALA A 89 0.28 -1.14 -32.45
C ALA A 89 0.37 -2.63 -32.83
N VAL A 90 0.71 -3.52 -31.89
CA VAL A 90 0.79 -4.98 -32.14
C VAL A 90 -0.60 -5.54 -32.47
N PHE A 91 -1.66 -5.12 -31.75
CA PHE A 91 -3.02 -5.56 -32.04
C PHE A 91 -3.51 -5.08 -33.42
N CYS A 92 -3.25 -3.82 -33.78
CA CYS A 92 -3.53 -3.28 -35.11
C CYS A 92 -2.74 -4.00 -36.21
N ALA A 93 -1.46 -4.30 -35.97
CA ALA A 93 -0.61 -5.05 -36.89
C ALA A 93 -1.12 -6.48 -37.08
N LEU A 94 -1.50 -7.16 -35.99
CA LEU A 94 -2.11 -8.49 -36.04
C LEU A 94 -3.41 -8.46 -36.84
N GLY A 95 -4.30 -7.51 -36.55
CA GLY A 95 -5.54 -7.30 -37.29
C GLY A 95 -5.26 -7.03 -38.77
N TRP A 96 -4.22 -6.25 -39.10
CA TRP A 96 -3.80 -6.00 -40.48
C TRP A 96 -3.24 -7.26 -41.16
N VAL A 97 -2.39 -8.05 -40.50
CA VAL A 97 -1.83 -9.31 -41.04
C VAL A 97 -2.92 -10.32 -41.31
N LEU A 98 -3.83 -10.54 -40.35
CA LEU A 98 -4.96 -11.45 -40.51
C LEU A 98 -5.95 -10.95 -41.58
N ARG A 99 -5.96 -9.64 -41.86
CA ARG A 99 -6.75 -9.01 -42.92
C ARG A 99 -6.00 -8.86 -44.24
N ARG A 100 -4.68 -9.14 -44.32
CA ARG A 100 -3.84 -9.00 -45.52
C ARG A 100 -4.21 -10.11 -46.50
N ARG A 101 -5.20 -9.79 -47.35
CA ARG A 101 -5.97 -10.72 -48.18
C ARG A 101 -5.10 -11.34 -49.29
N ARG A 102 -5.12 -12.67 -49.41
CA ARG A 102 -4.96 -13.36 -50.70
C ARG A 102 -6.35 -13.83 -51.14
N HIS A 103 -6.70 -13.65 -52.42
CA HIS A 103 -7.99 -14.05 -53.02
C HIS A 103 -8.20 -15.57 -52.96
N ARG A 104 -8.52 -16.12 -51.78
CA ARG A 104 -8.80 -17.54 -51.57
C ARG A 104 -10.19 -17.75 -50.98
N PRO A 105 -10.96 -18.74 -51.46
CA PRO A 105 -12.24 -19.10 -50.87
C PRO A 105 -12.04 -19.62 -49.44
N HIS A 106 -13.07 -19.45 -48.61
CA HIS A 106 -13.09 -19.91 -47.22
C HIS A 106 -12.84 -21.42 -47.11
N HIS A 107 -12.03 -21.83 -46.12
CA HIS A 107 -11.79 -23.23 -45.80
C HIS A 107 -11.98 -23.49 -44.30
N MET A 108 -13.04 -24.21 -43.95
CA MET A 108 -13.43 -24.45 -42.57
C MET A 108 -12.34 -25.18 -41.77
N GLY A 109 -11.69 -26.20 -42.34
CA GLY A 109 -10.65 -26.98 -41.66
C GLY A 109 -9.43 -26.15 -41.24
N TYR A 110 -8.97 -25.22 -42.06
CA TYR A 110 -7.82 -24.36 -41.72
C TYR A 110 -8.21 -23.25 -40.75
N SER A 111 -9.45 -22.76 -40.82
CA SER A 111 -9.99 -21.79 -39.86
C SER A 111 -10.13 -22.41 -38.46
N LEU A 112 -10.65 -23.64 -38.39
CA LEU A 112 -10.71 -24.42 -37.16
C LEU A 112 -9.31 -24.74 -36.62
N LEU A 113 -8.39 -25.18 -37.49
CA LEU A 113 -7.00 -25.44 -37.09
C LEU A 113 -6.34 -24.18 -36.52
N ALA A 114 -6.50 -23.02 -37.17
CA ALA A 114 -5.96 -21.76 -36.66
C ALA A 114 -6.54 -21.38 -35.29
N LEU A 115 -7.85 -21.58 -35.08
CA LEU A 115 -8.48 -21.33 -33.78
C LEU A 115 -7.98 -22.30 -32.71
N VAL A 116 -7.84 -23.60 -33.02
CA VAL A 116 -7.29 -24.60 -32.09
C VAL A 116 -5.85 -24.27 -31.72
N LEU A 117 -5.03 -23.84 -32.68
CA LEU A 117 -3.66 -23.38 -32.42
C LEU A 117 -3.65 -22.11 -31.56
N ALA A 118 -4.59 -21.18 -31.76
CA ALA A 118 -4.73 -19.97 -30.92
C ALA A 118 -5.14 -20.31 -29.49
N LEU A 119 -6.07 -21.25 -29.31
CA LEU A 119 -6.48 -21.74 -27.98
C LEU A 119 -5.33 -22.48 -27.30
N GLY A 120 -4.60 -23.30 -28.05
CA GLY A 120 -3.41 -23.99 -27.57
C GLY A 120 -2.30 -23.02 -27.15
N SER A 121 -2.14 -21.87 -27.83
CA SER A 121 -1.16 -20.86 -27.40
C SER A 121 -1.54 -20.21 -26.08
N VAL A 122 -2.84 -19.95 -25.84
CA VAL A 122 -3.33 -19.46 -24.55
C VAL A 122 -3.09 -20.49 -23.44
N ASP A 123 -3.50 -21.74 -23.63
CA ASP A 123 -3.35 -22.81 -22.64
C ASP A 123 -1.88 -23.11 -22.28
N ALA A 124 -0.99 -23.09 -23.30
CA ALA A 124 0.44 -23.26 -23.09
C ALA A 124 1.13 -22.05 -22.46
N SER A 125 0.48 -20.87 -22.42
CA SER A 125 1.12 -19.65 -21.94
C SER A 125 1.38 -19.70 -20.41
N PRO A 126 2.55 -19.24 -19.94
CA PRO A 126 2.83 -19.15 -18.51
C PRO A 126 1.82 -18.26 -17.77
N ALA A 127 1.39 -17.17 -18.40
CA ALA A 127 0.42 -16.22 -17.87
C ALA A 127 -0.93 -16.90 -17.54
N PHE A 128 -1.48 -17.69 -18.47
CA PHE A 128 -2.75 -18.39 -18.25
C PHE A 128 -2.63 -19.43 -17.12
N ARG A 129 -1.49 -20.14 -17.03
CA ARG A 129 -1.24 -21.10 -15.96
C ARG A 129 -1.18 -20.43 -14.60
N GLN A 130 -0.43 -19.34 -14.46
CA GLN A 130 -0.31 -18.58 -13.21
C GLN A 130 -1.66 -18.00 -12.76
N ILE A 131 -2.45 -17.43 -13.68
CA ILE A 131 -3.82 -16.97 -13.37
C ILE A 131 -4.70 -18.15 -12.94
N THR A 132 -4.61 -19.29 -13.64
CA THR A 132 -5.39 -20.48 -13.30
C THR A 132 -5.02 -21.02 -11.91
N GLU A 133 -3.73 -21.04 -11.57
CA GLU A 133 -3.23 -21.44 -10.24
C GLU A 133 -3.72 -20.47 -9.15
N LEU A 134 -3.68 -19.17 -9.41
CA LEU A 134 -4.19 -18.14 -8.51
C LEU A 134 -5.68 -18.32 -8.24
N VAL A 135 -6.50 -18.48 -9.28
CA VAL A 135 -7.95 -18.74 -9.16
C VAL A 135 -8.23 -20.06 -8.44
N LYS A 136 -7.47 -21.13 -8.75
CA LYS A 136 -7.60 -22.42 -8.04
C LYS A 136 -7.26 -22.30 -6.56
N SER A 137 -6.23 -21.52 -6.21
CA SER A 137 -5.82 -21.30 -4.81
C SER A 137 -6.91 -20.58 -3.99
N GLN A 138 -7.73 -19.75 -4.64
CA GLN A 138 -8.82 -19.01 -3.99
C GLN A 138 -10.12 -19.84 -3.88
N THR A 139 -10.28 -20.86 -4.71
CA THR A 139 -11.55 -21.62 -4.84
C THR A 139 -11.50 -23.03 -4.23
N ARG A 140 -10.31 -23.57 -3.93
CA ARG A 140 -10.16 -24.86 -3.25
C ARG A 140 -10.65 -24.81 -1.80
N GLY A 141 -11.25 -25.91 -1.33
CA GLY A 141 -11.37 -26.17 0.11
C GLY A 141 -9.98 -26.37 0.72
N GLY A 142 -9.76 -25.88 1.94
CA GLY A 142 -8.48 -26.02 2.64
C GLY A 142 -8.08 -27.48 2.83
N ASP A 143 -6.77 -27.75 2.76
CA ASP A 143 -6.22 -29.08 3.06
C ASP A 143 -6.39 -29.35 4.57
N PRO A 144 -7.12 -30.43 4.96
CA PRO A 144 -7.41 -30.71 6.37
C PRO A 144 -6.16 -30.97 7.22
N ASP A 145 -5.00 -31.26 6.61
CA ASP A 145 -3.78 -31.51 7.36
C ASP A 145 -3.09 -30.25 7.89
N PHE A 146 -3.57 -29.04 7.56
CA PHE A 146 -3.06 -27.79 8.12
C PHE A 146 -2.98 -27.83 9.65
N LEU A 147 -4.05 -28.31 10.30
CA LEU A 147 -4.15 -28.41 11.76
C LEU A 147 -3.17 -29.43 12.36
N THR A 148 -2.66 -30.37 11.57
CA THR A 148 -1.62 -31.32 11.99
C THR A 148 -0.26 -30.64 12.13
N TYR A 149 0.02 -29.64 11.29
CA TYR A 149 1.32 -28.98 11.23
C TYR A 149 1.35 -27.62 11.93
N TYR A 150 0.21 -26.95 12.07
CA TYR A 150 0.13 -25.72 12.84
C TYR A 150 0.30 -26.00 14.34
N LYS A 151 1.25 -25.33 14.99
CA LYS A 151 1.50 -25.47 16.43
C LYS A 151 1.48 -24.13 17.15
N GLU A 152 0.70 -24.03 18.20
CA GLU A 152 0.68 -22.88 19.11
C GLU A 152 1.76 -23.04 20.19
N PRO A 153 2.69 -22.09 20.33
CA PRO A 153 3.71 -22.13 21.38
C PRO A 153 3.14 -21.74 22.75
N ALA A 154 3.94 -21.98 23.78
CA ALA A 154 3.76 -21.37 25.09
C ALA A 154 3.68 -19.84 24.98
N LYS A 155 2.81 -19.24 25.79
CA LYS A 155 2.55 -17.79 25.78
C LYS A 155 3.72 -16.94 26.32
N SER A 156 4.68 -17.55 27.01
CA SER A 156 5.81 -16.88 27.65
C SER A 156 7.01 -17.82 27.74
N ILE A 157 8.20 -17.25 27.80
CA ILE A 157 9.47 -17.93 28.01
C ILE A 157 9.65 -18.17 29.52
N PRO A 158 9.97 -19.40 29.97
CA PRO A 158 10.07 -19.73 31.41
C PRO A 158 11.16 -18.97 32.17
N SER A 159 12.31 -18.70 31.56
CA SER A 159 13.45 -18.05 32.22
C SER A 159 14.20 -17.12 31.25
N PRO A 160 13.56 -16.01 30.84
CA PRO A 160 14.12 -15.13 29.83
C PRO A 160 15.26 -14.31 30.43
N HIS A 161 16.42 -14.27 29.76
CA HIS A 161 17.59 -13.55 30.25
C HIS A 161 18.32 -12.75 29.16
N LEU A 162 18.10 -13.06 27.89
CA LEU A 162 18.76 -12.40 26.75
C LEU A 162 17.91 -11.25 26.19
N ASN A 163 18.55 -10.17 25.76
CA ASN A 163 17.95 -9.13 24.93
C ASN A 163 17.99 -9.55 23.45
N LEU A 164 17.07 -9.03 22.65
CA LEU A 164 17.00 -9.31 21.22
C LEU A 164 17.20 -8.03 20.41
N VAL A 165 18.12 -8.03 19.46
CA VAL A 165 18.21 -7.03 18.39
C VAL A 165 17.94 -7.74 17.07
N TYR A 166 16.85 -7.41 16.39
CA TYR A 166 16.45 -8.05 15.14
C TYR A 166 16.46 -7.04 14.00
N ILE A 167 17.32 -7.24 13.01
CA ILE A 167 17.51 -6.32 11.89
C ILE A 167 16.94 -6.97 10.63
N TYR A 168 15.85 -6.42 10.12
CA TYR A 168 15.37 -6.70 8.78
C TYR A 168 16.14 -5.85 7.77
N GLY A 169 16.84 -6.52 6.86
CA GLY A 169 17.44 -5.90 5.69
C GLY A 169 16.44 -5.90 4.54
N GLU A 170 15.90 -4.73 4.18
CA GLU A 170 14.99 -4.54 3.05
C GLU A 170 15.57 -5.14 1.77
N SER A 171 14.91 -6.12 1.17
CA SER A 171 15.36 -6.78 -0.06
C SER A 171 16.81 -7.33 0.01
N LEU A 172 17.43 -7.40 1.19
CA LEU A 172 18.85 -7.77 1.36
C LEU A 172 18.97 -9.29 1.46
N GLU A 173 19.07 -9.94 0.31
CA GLU A 173 19.15 -11.40 0.20
C GLU A 173 20.56 -11.96 0.42
N ARG A 174 20.64 -13.24 0.82
CA ARG A 174 21.91 -13.94 1.04
C ARG A 174 22.75 -14.05 -0.24
N THR A 175 22.10 -14.04 -1.39
CA THR A 175 22.75 -14.11 -2.71
C THR A 175 23.74 -12.98 -2.96
N TYR A 176 23.54 -11.79 -2.36
CA TYR A 176 24.50 -10.68 -2.43
C TYR A 176 25.86 -11.00 -1.79
N PHE A 177 25.91 -11.99 -0.88
CA PHE A 177 27.13 -12.39 -0.16
C PHE A 177 27.98 -13.40 -0.93
N ASN A 178 27.60 -13.76 -2.16
CA ASN A 178 28.43 -14.61 -3.02
C ASN A 178 29.58 -13.76 -3.59
N ASP A 179 30.76 -13.84 -2.98
CA ASP A 179 31.93 -13.06 -3.40
C ASP A 179 32.48 -13.47 -4.77
N GLU A 180 32.26 -14.72 -5.21
CA GLU A 180 32.62 -15.14 -6.58
C GLU A 180 31.74 -14.44 -7.62
N ALA A 181 30.44 -14.31 -7.32
CA ALA A 181 29.49 -13.66 -8.21
C ALA A 181 29.53 -12.13 -8.11
N PHE A 182 29.75 -11.58 -6.91
CA PHE A 182 29.73 -10.15 -6.60
C PHE A 182 30.92 -9.73 -5.72
N PRO A 183 32.15 -9.73 -6.26
CA PRO A 183 33.36 -9.47 -5.47
C PRO A 183 33.27 -8.17 -4.68
N GLY A 184 33.51 -8.24 -3.37
CA GLY A 184 33.53 -7.10 -2.47
C GLY A 184 32.22 -6.32 -2.36
N LEU A 185 31.06 -6.95 -2.63
CA LEU A 185 29.75 -6.30 -2.50
C LEU A 185 29.34 -6.10 -1.04
N THR A 186 29.57 -7.09 -0.17
CA THR A 186 29.17 -7.05 1.24
C THR A 186 30.33 -7.37 2.21
N PRO A 187 31.48 -6.67 2.14
CA PRO A 187 32.68 -7.11 2.85
C PRO A 187 32.54 -6.98 4.38
N GLU A 188 31.94 -5.91 4.89
CA GLU A 188 31.82 -5.67 6.33
C GLU A 188 30.79 -6.60 6.99
N LEU A 189 29.59 -6.71 6.41
CA LEU A 189 28.56 -7.59 6.94
C LEU A 189 28.86 -9.08 6.65
N GLY A 190 29.58 -9.36 5.55
CA GLY A 190 30.03 -10.71 5.20
C GLY A 190 30.96 -11.30 6.25
N ALA A 191 31.93 -10.51 6.73
CA ALA A 191 32.81 -10.93 7.83
C ALA A 191 32.02 -11.25 9.11
N LEU A 192 31.04 -10.42 9.47
CA LEU A 192 30.17 -10.68 10.62
C LEU A 192 29.31 -11.93 10.46
N LYS A 193 28.86 -12.21 9.23
CA LYS A 193 28.11 -13.44 8.91
C LYS A 193 28.98 -14.69 9.06
N GLU A 194 30.26 -14.62 8.71
CA GLU A 194 31.22 -15.73 8.91
C GLU A 194 31.49 -16.02 10.39
N GLU A 195 31.38 -14.99 11.24
CA GLU A 195 31.50 -15.12 12.70
C GLU A 195 30.18 -15.53 13.41
N SER A 196 29.18 -15.99 12.67
CA SER A 196 27.82 -16.22 13.16
C SER A 196 27.30 -17.62 12.88
N ILE A 197 26.07 -17.91 13.31
CA ILE A 197 25.31 -19.06 12.84
C ILE A 197 24.56 -18.64 11.57
N ASP A 198 25.09 -18.97 10.40
CA ASP A 198 24.54 -18.65 9.06
C ASP A 198 23.65 -19.80 8.56
N PHE A 199 22.39 -19.51 8.23
CA PHE A 199 21.48 -20.50 7.68
C PHE A 199 21.34 -20.33 6.17
N SER A 200 22.08 -21.13 5.42
CA SER A 200 22.39 -20.87 4.02
C SER A 200 21.27 -21.16 3.02
N HIS A 201 20.25 -21.94 3.42
CA HIS A 201 19.16 -22.39 2.54
C HIS A 201 17.78 -21.93 3.04
N THR A 202 17.67 -20.64 3.39
CA THR A 202 16.39 -20.01 3.73
C THR A 202 15.65 -19.62 2.46
N GLN A 203 14.64 -20.40 2.08
CA GLN A 203 13.84 -20.14 0.87
C GLN A 203 12.73 -19.11 1.11
N GLN A 204 12.38 -18.38 0.06
CA GLN A 204 11.15 -17.56 0.01
C GLN A 204 9.94 -18.43 -0.39
N LEU A 205 8.83 -18.25 0.32
CA LEU A 205 7.57 -18.96 0.07
C LEU A 205 6.49 -17.99 -0.43
N PRO A 206 5.41 -18.48 -1.06
CA PRO A 206 4.27 -17.63 -1.40
C PRO A 206 3.68 -16.95 -0.16
N GLY A 207 3.38 -15.66 -0.25
CA GLY A 207 2.89 -14.87 0.88
C GLY A 207 3.99 -14.56 1.91
N THR A 208 5.26 -14.53 1.49
CA THR A 208 6.41 -14.07 2.30
C THR A 208 7.34 -13.15 1.50
N ASP A 209 6.85 -12.59 0.40
CA ASP A 209 7.61 -12.05 -0.73
C ASP A 209 7.54 -10.51 -0.86
N TYR A 210 7.13 -9.86 0.22
CA TYR A 210 7.10 -8.40 0.39
C TYR A 210 7.23 -8.07 1.88
N THR A 211 7.70 -6.87 2.23
CA THR A 211 8.20 -6.53 3.58
C THR A 211 7.29 -6.96 4.73
N ILE A 212 6.01 -6.57 4.71
CA ILE A 212 5.09 -6.93 5.80
C ILE A 212 4.82 -8.46 5.85
N ALA A 213 4.80 -9.13 4.70
CA ALA A 213 4.66 -10.59 4.67
C ALA A 213 5.91 -11.30 5.20
N GLY A 214 7.10 -10.76 4.93
CA GLY A 214 8.36 -11.19 5.53
C GLY A 214 8.35 -11.04 7.05
N MET A 215 7.88 -9.89 7.55
CA MET A 215 7.75 -9.64 8.99
C MET A 215 6.72 -10.58 9.64
N VAL A 216 5.53 -10.74 9.07
CA VAL A 216 4.49 -11.66 9.57
C VAL A 216 4.99 -13.10 9.57
N SER A 217 5.60 -13.56 8.48
CA SER A 217 6.11 -14.94 8.39
C SER A 217 7.25 -15.21 9.36
N SER A 218 8.18 -14.27 9.51
CA SER A 218 9.28 -14.42 10.47
C SER A 218 8.83 -14.31 11.92
N GLN A 219 7.80 -13.52 12.24
CA GLN A 219 7.36 -13.34 13.63
C GLN A 219 6.22 -14.26 14.05
N CYS A 220 5.41 -14.78 13.14
CA CYS A 220 4.24 -15.61 13.47
C CYS A 220 4.35 -17.04 12.92
N GLY A 221 5.34 -17.31 12.07
CA GLY A 221 5.52 -18.61 11.42
C GLY A 221 4.37 -18.99 10.48
N ILE A 222 3.68 -18.00 9.90
CA ILE A 222 2.63 -18.17 8.89
C ILE A 222 2.79 -17.17 7.74
N PRO A 223 2.48 -17.53 6.48
CA PRO A 223 2.53 -16.58 5.38
C PRO A 223 1.34 -15.61 5.46
N LEU A 224 1.49 -14.44 4.84
CA LEU A 224 0.47 -13.41 4.80
C LEU A 224 -0.39 -13.56 3.54
N PHE A 225 -1.58 -14.14 3.72
CA PHE A 225 -2.65 -14.13 2.73
C PHE A 225 -3.84 -13.35 3.28
N ALA A 226 -4.12 -12.17 2.73
CA ALA A 226 -5.25 -11.35 3.15
C ALA A 226 -6.52 -11.73 2.35
N PRO A 227 -7.72 -11.69 2.96
CA PRO A 227 -9.00 -11.91 2.26
C PRO A 227 -9.51 -10.66 1.53
N PHE A 228 -8.74 -9.58 1.53
CA PHE A 228 -9.10 -8.30 0.91
C PHE A 228 -8.12 -7.97 -0.22
N GLU A 229 -8.62 -7.23 -1.20
CA GLU A 229 -7.78 -6.61 -2.21
C GLU A 229 -7.03 -5.41 -1.59
N GLY A 230 -5.74 -5.31 -1.90
CA GLY A 230 -4.90 -4.14 -1.58
C GLY A 230 -4.61 -3.86 -0.09
N ASN A 231 -4.49 -2.57 0.25
CA ASN A 231 -3.98 -2.02 1.51
C ASN A 231 -5.04 -2.07 2.63
N ALA A 232 -6.11 -2.83 2.44
CA ALA A 232 -7.17 -3.02 3.42
C ALA A 232 -6.66 -3.63 4.74
N SER A 233 -5.48 -4.24 4.74
CA SER A 233 -4.77 -4.66 5.96
C SER A 233 -4.42 -3.49 6.90
N ALA A 234 -4.22 -2.26 6.40
CA ALA A 234 -4.01 -1.07 7.24
C ALA A 234 -5.29 -0.58 7.95
N SER A 235 -6.44 -1.15 7.59
CA SER A 235 -7.75 -0.69 8.01
C SER A 235 -8.49 -1.68 8.89
N VAL A 236 -7.98 -2.92 8.97
CA VAL A 236 -8.36 -3.82 10.06
C VAL A 236 -7.77 -3.30 11.37
N SER A 237 -8.46 -3.58 12.48
CA SER A 237 -7.95 -3.22 13.80
C SER A 237 -6.84 -4.13 14.30
N THR A 238 -6.75 -5.34 13.74
CA THR A 238 -5.84 -6.38 14.19
C THR A 238 -5.46 -7.32 13.07
N PHE A 239 -4.22 -7.81 13.09
CA PHE A 239 -3.78 -8.96 12.29
C PHE A 239 -3.99 -10.23 13.12
N PHE A 240 -4.36 -11.33 12.47
CA PHE A 240 -4.45 -12.69 13.04
C PHE A 240 -4.73 -12.74 14.56
N PRO A 241 -5.90 -12.24 15.03
CA PRO A 241 -6.11 -11.88 16.44
C PRO A 241 -6.03 -13.04 17.44
N GLN A 242 -6.09 -14.28 16.95
CA GLN A 242 -6.02 -15.48 17.78
C GLN A 242 -4.63 -16.15 17.72
N ASN A 243 -3.73 -15.65 16.88
CA ASN A 243 -2.41 -16.22 16.70
C ASN A 243 -1.41 -15.59 17.66
N LEU A 244 -0.60 -16.42 18.29
CA LEU A 244 0.58 -15.96 19.04
C LEU A 244 1.74 -15.75 18.07
N CYS A 245 2.30 -14.55 18.07
CA CYS A 245 3.54 -14.23 17.39
C CYS A 245 4.67 -14.02 18.40
N LEU A 246 5.91 -13.97 17.91
CA LEU A 246 7.12 -13.77 18.71
C LEU A 246 7.00 -12.53 19.60
N GLY A 247 6.49 -11.42 19.07
CA GLY A 247 6.26 -10.19 19.84
C GLY A 247 5.33 -10.39 21.04
N ASP A 248 4.22 -11.14 20.88
CA ASP A 248 3.31 -11.48 21.98
C ASP A 248 4.01 -12.26 23.10
N ILE A 249 4.79 -13.27 22.70
CA ILE A 249 5.50 -14.15 23.63
C ILE A 249 6.55 -13.35 24.39
N LEU A 250 7.31 -12.49 23.70
CA LEU A 250 8.30 -11.60 24.32
C LEU A 250 7.62 -10.63 25.29
N LYS A 251 6.50 -10.02 24.88
CA LYS A 251 5.74 -9.09 25.73
C LYS A 251 5.27 -9.77 27.02
N ASN A 252 4.68 -10.96 26.89
CA ASN A 252 4.24 -11.78 28.03
C ASN A 252 5.42 -12.27 28.89
N SER A 253 6.63 -12.31 28.34
CA SER A 253 7.88 -12.65 29.04
C SER A 253 8.55 -11.42 29.69
N GLY A 254 7.88 -10.27 29.71
CA GLY A 254 8.34 -9.05 30.36
C GLY A 254 9.31 -8.21 29.53
N TYR A 255 9.37 -8.42 28.21
CA TYR A 255 10.16 -7.58 27.31
C TYR A 255 9.43 -6.27 27.03
N GLU A 256 10.19 -5.16 26.96
CA GLU A 256 9.77 -3.98 26.22
C GLU A 256 10.08 -4.19 24.74
N ASN A 257 9.05 -4.21 23.91
CA ASN A 257 9.19 -4.48 22.48
C ASN A 257 9.19 -3.16 21.70
N HIS A 258 10.32 -2.88 21.05
CA HIS A 258 10.58 -1.68 20.26
C HIS A 258 10.70 -2.04 18.78
N PHE A 259 10.16 -1.19 17.92
CA PHE A 259 10.33 -1.27 16.46
C PHE A 259 10.73 0.09 15.90
N ILE A 260 11.79 0.14 15.09
CA ILE A 260 12.32 1.36 14.48
C ILE A 260 12.50 1.17 12.97
N GLN A 261 11.96 2.09 12.17
CA GLN A 261 12.18 2.13 10.72
C GLN A 261 12.22 3.55 10.19
N GLY A 262 12.74 3.73 8.97
CA GLY A 262 12.77 5.04 8.30
C GLY A 262 11.44 5.44 7.67
N ALA A 263 10.62 4.46 7.27
CA ALA A 263 9.36 4.66 6.56
C ALA A 263 8.18 4.97 7.52
N ASN A 264 7.05 5.41 6.95
CA ASN A 264 5.85 5.62 7.74
C ASN A 264 5.26 4.28 8.24
N LEU A 265 4.94 4.18 9.53
CA LEU A 265 4.40 2.96 10.13
C LEU A 265 3.02 2.55 9.58
N ARG A 266 2.23 3.49 9.05
CA ARG A 266 0.92 3.17 8.47
C ARG A 266 1.04 2.44 7.13
N PHE A 267 2.18 2.57 6.44
CA PHE A 267 2.40 1.92 5.15
C PHE A 267 2.32 0.39 5.30
N ALA A 268 1.51 -0.25 4.45
CA ALA A 268 1.22 -1.69 4.46
C ALA A 268 0.54 -2.23 5.74
N GLY A 269 0.09 -1.35 6.64
CA GLY A 269 -0.52 -1.74 7.93
C GLY A 269 0.47 -2.26 8.97
N LYS A 270 1.75 -1.88 8.89
CA LYS A 270 2.78 -2.29 9.86
C LYS A 270 2.43 -1.85 11.29
N ASP A 271 1.90 -0.64 11.46
CA ASP A 271 1.46 -0.13 12.77
C ASP A 271 0.40 -1.02 13.40
N VAL A 272 -0.57 -1.47 12.60
CA VAL A 272 -1.63 -2.38 13.05
C VAL A 272 -1.02 -3.71 13.46
N PHE A 273 -0.24 -4.34 12.59
CA PHE A 273 0.39 -5.64 12.87
C PHE A 273 1.22 -5.60 14.16
N LEU A 274 2.15 -4.65 14.28
CA LEU A 274 3.07 -4.57 15.41
C LEU A 274 2.31 -4.30 16.73
N LYS A 275 1.34 -3.38 16.73
CA LYS A 275 0.50 -3.12 17.93
C LYS A 275 -0.37 -4.31 18.31
N SER A 276 -0.83 -5.08 17.32
CA SER A 276 -1.63 -6.28 17.56
C SER A 276 -0.81 -7.39 18.23
N HIS A 277 0.49 -7.42 17.96
CA HIS A 277 1.40 -8.49 18.37
C HIS A 277 2.47 -8.04 19.36
N GLY A 278 2.05 -7.30 20.39
CA GLY A 278 2.84 -7.06 21.58
C GLY A 278 3.93 -5.99 21.48
N PHE A 279 3.98 -5.16 20.43
CA PHE A 279 4.91 -4.03 20.37
C PHE A 279 4.34 -2.77 21.02
N ASP A 280 5.10 -2.21 21.95
CA ASP A 280 4.71 -1.03 22.73
C ASP A 280 5.19 0.28 22.10
N TYR A 281 6.43 0.24 21.59
CA TYR A 281 7.15 1.44 21.16
C TYR A 281 7.46 1.34 19.67
N LEU A 282 6.75 2.15 18.88
CA LEU A 282 6.93 2.20 17.44
C LEU A 282 7.51 3.55 17.04
N THR A 283 8.64 3.52 16.33
CA THR A 283 9.30 4.71 15.80
C THR A 283 9.39 4.61 14.29
N GLY A 284 8.60 5.42 13.58
CA GLY A 284 8.67 5.55 12.12
C GLY A 284 9.07 6.94 11.68
N ALA A 285 8.78 7.27 10.43
CA ALA A 285 9.11 8.57 9.84
C ALA A 285 8.59 9.80 10.62
N GLU A 286 7.42 9.71 11.25
CA GLU A 286 6.82 10.86 11.97
C GLU A 286 7.43 11.04 13.37
N GLU A 287 7.76 9.94 14.03
CA GLU A 287 8.43 9.94 15.32
C GLU A 287 9.90 10.34 15.18
N LEU A 288 10.63 9.75 14.21
CA LEU A 288 12.02 10.11 13.90
C LEU A 288 12.16 11.60 13.54
N LYS A 289 11.15 12.18 12.86
CA LYS A 289 11.15 13.63 12.51
C LYS A 289 11.46 14.54 13.69
N LYS A 290 11.02 14.15 14.89
CA LYS A 290 11.14 14.93 16.12
C LYS A 290 12.45 14.67 16.85
N GLN A 291 13.22 13.67 16.42
CA GLN A 291 14.41 13.16 17.11
C GLN A 291 15.72 13.37 16.32
N VAL A 292 15.63 13.85 15.08
CA VAL A 292 16.76 14.01 14.16
C VAL A 292 17.05 15.48 13.88
N ASP A 293 18.31 15.79 13.58
CA ASP A 293 18.77 17.16 13.33
C ASP A 293 18.26 17.73 11.99
N ASP A 294 18.18 16.88 10.95
CA ASP A 294 17.68 17.24 9.62
C ASP A 294 16.40 16.46 9.28
N PRO A 295 15.20 16.99 9.63
CA PRO A 295 13.91 16.38 9.29
C PRO A 295 13.68 16.14 7.79
N ASN A 296 14.42 16.82 6.91
CA ASN A 296 14.27 16.73 5.46
C ASN A 296 15.26 15.74 4.82
N TYR A 297 16.19 15.16 5.57
CA TYR A 297 17.11 14.15 5.07
C TYR A 297 16.40 12.78 4.93
N ARG A 298 15.65 12.64 3.85
CA ARG A 298 14.82 11.48 3.53
C ARG A 298 14.86 11.18 2.04
N ASN A 299 14.65 9.92 1.69
CA ASN A 299 14.37 9.48 0.33
C ASN A 299 12.85 9.37 0.10
N ASP A 300 12.44 8.84 -1.06
CA ASP A 300 11.03 8.72 -1.44
C ASP A 300 10.21 7.82 -0.49
N TRP A 301 10.87 6.94 0.29
CA TRP A 301 10.23 5.97 1.19
C TRP A 301 10.34 6.35 2.67
N GLY A 302 11.37 7.11 3.06
CA GLY A 302 11.58 7.45 4.47
C GLY A 302 12.97 8.00 4.79
N PHE A 303 13.33 7.96 6.08
CA PHE A 303 14.70 8.25 6.50
C PHE A 303 15.68 7.17 6.01
N TYR A 304 16.87 7.64 5.67
CA TYR A 304 18.00 6.82 5.26
C TYR A 304 18.48 5.88 6.37
N ASP A 305 19.12 4.78 5.99
CA ASP A 305 19.55 3.71 6.90
C ASP A 305 20.55 4.21 7.96
N ASP A 306 21.40 5.18 7.62
CA ASP A 306 22.31 5.79 8.58
C ASP A 306 21.59 6.48 9.75
N THR A 307 20.46 7.12 9.47
CA THR A 307 19.62 7.80 10.46
C THR A 307 18.87 6.77 11.31
N VAL A 308 18.32 5.74 10.67
CA VAL A 308 17.55 4.68 11.34
C VAL A 308 18.44 3.88 12.28
N LEU A 309 19.60 3.42 11.79
CA LEU A 309 20.48 2.56 12.59
C LEU A 309 21.23 3.33 13.69
N ASP A 310 21.40 4.65 13.57
CA ASP A 310 21.83 5.48 14.69
C ASP A 310 20.76 5.58 15.79
N ALA A 311 19.48 5.74 15.41
CA ALA A 311 18.39 5.71 16.38
C ALA A 311 18.29 4.35 17.10
N VAL A 312 18.49 3.24 16.37
CA VAL A 312 18.58 1.88 16.94
C VAL A 312 19.72 1.78 17.95
N TRP A 313 20.91 2.29 17.64
CA TRP A 313 22.03 2.32 18.57
C TRP A 313 21.70 3.09 19.86
N ARG A 314 21.14 4.30 19.74
CA ARG A 314 20.75 5.12 20.89
C ARG A 314 19.72 4.40 21.78
N GLN A 315 18.70 3.79 21.17
CA GLN A 315 17.68 3.05 21.90
C GLN A 315 18.24 1.80 22.59
N TYR A 316 19.13 1.05 21.92
CA TYR A 316 19.83 -0.10 22.50
C TYR A 316 20.64 0.31 23.74
N GLU A 317 21.44 1.37 23.63
CA GLU A 317 22.26 1.86 24.73
C GLU A 317 21.40 2.31 25.93
N GLU A 318 20.32 3.05 25.68
CA GLU A 318 19.40 3.52 26.72
C GLU A 318 18.79 2.35 27.50
N LEU A 319 18.18 1.38 26.79
CA LEU A 319 17.51 0.23 27.40
C LEU A 319 18.50 -0.65 28.17
N SER A 320 19.69 -0.85 27.61
CA SER A 320 20.74 -1.65 28.23
C SER A 320 21.29 -0.99 29.50
N ARG A 321 21.52 0.33 29.50
CA ARG A 321 21.92 1.09 30.69
C ARG A 321 20.86 1.07 31.78
N ALA A 322 19.59 1.08 31.40
CA ALA A 322 18.46 1.01 32.33
C ALA A 322 18.22 -0.41 32.89
N GLY A 323 18.98 -1.42 32.47
CA GLY A 323 18.81 -2.81 32.89
C GLY A 323 17.47 -3.41 32.46
N LYS A 324 16.88 -2.88 31.38
CA LYS A 324 15.62 -3.35 30.83
C LYS A 324 15.84 -4.65 30.07
N ARG A 325 14.84 -5.52 30.10
CA ARG A 325 14.73 -6.63 29.16
C ARG A 325 13.97 -6.13 27.94
N PHE A 326 14.58 -6.22 26.76
CA PHE A 326 13.99 -5.62 25.57
C PHE A 326 14.19 -6.46 24.32
N SER A 327 13.28 -6.24 23.37
CA SER A 327 13.49 -6.61 21.98
C SER A 327 13.47 -5.33 21.14
N LEU A 328 14.44 -5.21 20.25
CA LEU A 328 14.62 -4.04 19.39
C LEU A 328 14.67 -4.50 17.95
N PHE A 329 13.56 -4.33 17.25
CA PHE A 329 13.41 -4.65 15.85
C PHE A 329 13.71 -3.40 15.00
N ALA A 330 14.50 -3.58 13.94
CA ALA A 330 14.85 -2.54 12.99
C ALA A 330 14.50 -2.99 11.57
N LEU A 331 14.10 -2.06 10.71
CA LEU A 331 13.90 -2.31 9.28
C LEU A 331 14.58 -1.21 8.47
N THR A 332 15.54 -1.61 7.62
CA THR A 332 16.20 -0.72 6.66
C THR A 332 15.27 -0.40 5.47
N VAL A 333 15.64 0.58 4.65
CA VAL A 333 14.85 0.97 3.47
C VAL A 333 15.69 1.38 2.27
N ASP A 334 16.99 1.66 2.44
CA ASP A 334 17.81 2.20 1.35
C ASP A 334 17.94 1.24 0.15
N THR A 335 17.81 -0.06 0.36
CA THR A 335 17.87 -1.08 -0.70
C THR A 335 16.55 -1.27 -1.47
N HIS A 336 15.51 -0.50 -1.15
CA HIS A 336 14.19 -0.61 -1.78
C HIS A 336 14.25 -0.31 -3.29
N HIS A 337 13.49 -1.09 -4.07
CA HIS A 337 13.35 -0.95 -5.52
C HIS A 337 12.67 0.39 -5.91
N PRO A 338 12.80 0.88 -7.17
CA PRO A 338 13.47 0.28 -8.34
C PRO A 338 14.98 0.52 -8.42
N ASP A 339 15.48 1.55 -7.76
CA ASP A 339 16.85 2.05 -7.97
C ASP A 339 17.76 1.77 -6.76
N GLY A 340 17.25 1.90 -5.52
CA GLY A 340 18.04 1.94 -4.29
C GLY A 340 18.62 3.33 -3.99
N PHE A 341 18.79 3.64 -2.71
CA PHE A 341 19.17 4.93 -2.15
C PHE A 341 20.52 4.82 -1.43
N ILE A 342 21.31 5.89 -1.47
CA ILE A 342 22.66 5.91 -0.90
C ILE A 342 22.70 6.97 0.20
N SER A 343 22.88 6.53 1.44
CA SER A 343 23.09 7.36 2.63
C SER A 343 24.31 8.30 2.49
N ARG A 344 24.24 9.50 3.07
CA ARG A 344 25.29 10.55 3.05
C ARG A 344 26.59 10.08 3.72
N THR A 345 26.47 9.37 4.85
CA THR A 345 27.60 8.95 5.71
C THR A 345 28.32 7.68 5.22
N CYS A 346 27.75 7.03 4.22
CA CYS A 346 28.27 5.84 3.58
C CYS A 346 29.61 6.07 2.87
N THR A 347 30.57 5.16 3.01
CA THR A 347 31.85 5.29 2.30
C THR A 347 31.83 4.56 0.96
N ARG A 348 31.07 3.46 0.84
CA ARG A 348 30.93 2.66 -0.40
C ARG A 348 29.75 3.13 -1.26
N LYS A 349 29.87 4.34 -1.82
CA LYS A 349 28.77 4.99 -2.58
C LYS A 349 28.58 4.49 -4.00
N SER A 350 29.47 3.65 -4.52
CA SER A 350 29.33 3.09 -5.86
C SER A 350 29.83 1.66 -5.95
N TYR A 351 29.13 0.87 -6.76
CA TYR A 351 29.52 -0.48 -7.15
C TYR A 351 29.41 -0.64 -8.66
N HIS A 352 30.46 -1.20 -9.27
CA HIS A 352 30.52 -1.44 -10.70
C HIS A 352 30.44 -2.95 -10.97
N TYR A 353 29.58 -3.35 -11.90
CA TYR A 353 29.44 -4.72 -12.35
C TYR A 353 29.57 -4.75 -13.88
N ASP A 354 30.41 -5.64 -14.41
CA ASP A 354 30.76 -5.69 -15.84
C ASP A 354 31.18 -4.31 -16.40
N GLY A 355 31.94 -3.54 -15.61
CA GLY A 355 32.42 -2.21 -15.99
C GLY A 355 31.35 -1.09 -15.98
N LYS A 356 30.13 -1.35 -15.51
CA LYS A 356 29.03 -0.36 -15.47
C LYS A 356 28.59 -0.09 -14.03
N PRO A 357 28.26 1.16 -13.67
CA PRO A 357 27.69 1.46 -12.36
C PRO A 357 26.33 0.77 -12.21
N ASN A 358 26.06 0.26 -11.02
CA ASN A 358 24.79 -0.37 -10.67
C ASN A 358 24.24 0.25 -9.38
N GLN A 359 23.11 0.94 -9.48
CA GLN A 359 22.55 1.71 -8.37
C GLN A 359 22.11 0.80 -7.22
N SER A 360 21.40 -0.29 -7.51
CA SER A 360 20.94 -1.22 -6.48
C SER A 360 22.10 -1.93 -5.77
N PHE A 361 23.16 -2.33 -6.50
CA PHE A 361 24.37 -2.83 -5.83
C PHE A 361 25.06 -1.77 -4.98
N SER A 362 25.05 -0.50 -5.41
CA SER A 362 25.61 0.62 -4.63
C SER A 362 24.81 0.90 -3.35
N ALA A 363 23.48 0.70 -3.38
CA ALA A 363 22.64 0.76 -2.19
C ALA A 363 22.93 -0.43 -1.25
N VAL A 364 23.13 -1.63 -1.80
CA VAL A 364 23.51 -2.82 -1.01
C VAL A 364 24.85 -2.64 -0.32
N THR A 365 25.90 -2.16 -1.01
CA THR A 365 27.21 -1.88 -0.39
C THR A 365 27.09 -0.90 0.76
N CYS A 366 26.11 -0.01 0.69
CA CYS A 366 25.88 1.03 1.66
C CYS A 366 25.10 0.54 2.88
N SER A 367 23.95 -0.10 2.66
CA SER A 367 23.09 -0.61 3.72
C SER A 367 23.82 -1.66 4.57
N GLN A 368 24.53 -2.60 3.93
CA GLN A 368 25.32 -3.61 4.65
C GLN A 368 26.42 -2.99 5.52
N GLN A 369 27.02 -1.87 5.08
CA GLN A 369 28.05 -1.16 5.84
C GLN A 369 27.46 -0.57 7.12
N HIS A 370 26.28 0.05 7.04
CA HIS A 370 25.60 0.62 8.20
C HIS A 370 25.12 -0.47 9.18
N ILE A 371 24.57 -1.58 8.68
CA ILE A 371 24.20 -2.74 9.51
C ILE A 371 25.44 -3.26 10.24
N ALA A 372 26.55 -3.48 9.53
CA ALA A 372 27.79 -3.96 10.13
C ALA A 372 28.34 -2.98 11.19
N ALA A 373 28.25 -1.67 10.95
CA ALA A 373 28.67 -0.65 11.90
C ALA A 373 27.83 -0.69 13.20
N LEU A 374 26.51 -0.86 13.10
CA LEU A 374 25.63 -1.04 14.27
C LEU A 374 26.01 -2.29 15.06
N ILE A 375 26.16 -3.44 14.37
CA ILE A 375 26.52 -4.72 15.01
C ILE A 375 27.86 -4.59 15.73
N ASN A 376 28.87 -3.99 15.11
CA ASN A 376 30.17 -3.78 15.73
C ASN A 376 30.11 -2.84 16.95
N LYS A 377 29.28 -1.79 16.92
CA LYS A 377 29.03 -0.94 18.10
C LYS A 377 28.41 -1.74 19.25
N ILE A 378 27.43 -2.60 18.95
CA ILE A 378 26.80 -3.48 19.94
C ILE A 378 27.83 -4.45 20.51
N LYS A 379 28.59 -5.19 19.67
CA LYS A 379 29.64 -6.13 20.08
C LYS A 379 30.71 -5.50 20.97
N ALA A 380 31.05 -4.24 20.72
CA ALA A 380 32.03 -3.49 21.52
C ALA A 380 31.48 -3.00 22.88
N SER A 381 30.16 -3.08 23.10
CA SER A 381 29.51 -2.64 24.32
C SER A 381 29.58 -3.71 25.43
N PRO A 382 29.51 -3.32 26.72
CA PRO A 382 29.53 -4.27 27.83
C PRO A 382 28.25 -5.14 27.94
N TRP A 383 27.19 -4.79 27.20
CA TRP A 383 25.89 -5.46 27.25
C TRP A 383 25.74 -6.55 26.17
N PHE A 384 26.70 -6.65 25.24
CA PHE A 384 26.63 -7.65 24.17
C PHE A 384 26.52 -9.08 24.70
N LYS A 385 27.19 -9.40 25.81
CA LYS A 385 27.15 -10.72 26.46
C LYS A 385 25.73 -11.21 26.81
N ASP A 386 24.78 -10.29 26.94
CA ASP A 386 23.38 -10.58 27.25
C ASP A 386 22.47 -10.28 26.04
N THR A 387 23.01 -10.24 24.82
CA THR A 387 22.31 -9.83 23.60
C THR A 387 22.44 -10.87 22.49
N VAL A 388 21.30 -11.20 21.86
CA VAL A 388 21.23 -11.93 20.59
C VAL A 388 20.95 -10.93 19.48
N ILE A 389 21.77 -10.96 18.43
CA ILE A 389 21.58 -10.15 17.23
C ILE A 389 21.17 -11.07 16.08
N VAL A 390 20.06 -10.74 15.43
CA VAL A 390 19.55 -11.46 14.25
C VAL A 390 19.58 -10.51 13.07
N VAL A 391 20.10 -10.97 11.94
CA VAL A 391 19.98 -10.27 10.66
C VAL A 391 19.22 -11.16 9.69
N SER A 392 18.11 -10.65 9.17
CA SER A 392 17.21 -11.39 8.28
C SER A 392 16.84 -10.55 7.07
N SER A 393 16.68 -11.16 5.90
CA SER A 393 15.88 -10.54 4.84
C SER A 393 14.44 -10.42 5.32
N ASP A 394 13.77 -9.36 4.90
CA ASP A 394 12.32 -9.34 4.83
C ASP A 394 11.83 -10.17 3.63
N HIS A 395 12.45 -10.01 2.46
CA HIS A 395 12.23 -10.81 1.25
C HIS A 395 13.43 -10.72 0.28
N LEU A 396 13.38 -11.52 -0.78
CA LEU A 396 14.29 -11.46 -1.92
C LEU A 396 14.10 -10.15 -2.68
N ALA A 397 15.16 -9.64 -3.29
CA ALA A 397 15.11 -8.39 -4.06
C ALA A 397 14.09 -8.46 -5.20
N MET A 398 13.20 -7.47 -5.28
CA MET A 398 12.29 -7.28 -6.41
C MET A 398 13.03 -6.81 -7.66
N ASN A 399 12.31 -6.58 -8.76
CA ASN A 399 12.94 -6.12 -10.00
C ASN A 399 13.58 -4.73 -9.82
N ASN A 400 14.90 -4.69 -9.97
CA ASN A 400 15.76 -3.52 -9.79
C ASN A 400 16.99 -3.65 -10.69
N THR A 401 17.96 -2.73 -10.60
CA THR A 401 19.15 -2.78 -11.47
C THR A 401 20.06 -4.00 -11.22
N ALA A 402 19.94 -4.67 -10.07
CA ALA A 402 20.68 -5.89 -9.72
C ALA A 402 19.95 -7.19 -10.13
N TRP A 403 18.63 -7.16 -10.30
CA TRP A 403 17.77 -8.34 -10.45
C TRP A 403 18.24 -9.35 -11.51
N LYS A 404 18.59 -8.89 -12.72
CA LYS A 404 19.03 -9.78 -13.82
C LYS A 404 20.33 -10.55 -13.52
N TYR A 405 21.15 -10.04 -12.60
CA TYR A 405 22.40 -10.67 -12.18
C TYR A 405 22.15 -11.66 -11.05
N LEU A 406 21.27 -11.32 -10.10
CA LEU A 406 20.86 -12.19 -9.01
C LEU A 406 20.18 -13.46 -9.50
N ASN A 407 19.29 -13.36 -10.50
CA ASN A 407 18.59 -14.52 -11.06
C ASN A 407 19.47 -15.46 -11.91
N LYS A 408 20.78 -15.21 -11.99
CA LYS A 408 21.74 -16.19 -12.51
C LYS A 408 22.16 -17.22 -11.44
N ALA A 409 21.87 -16.94 -10.17
CA ALA A 409 22.17 -17.80 -9.03
C ALA A 409 20.89 -18.40 -8.44
N ASP A 410 21.05 -19.43 -7.60
CA ASP A 410 19.97 -19.91 -6.75
C ASP A 410 19.77 -18.94 -5.57
N ARG A 411 18.61 -18.29 -5.52
CA ARG A 411 18.36 -17.15 -4.62
C ARG A 411 17.84 -17.60 -3.27
N SER A 412 18.34 -16.99 -2.20
CA SER A 412 17.94 -17.32 -0.83
C SER A 412 17.89 -16.09 0.07
N ASN A 413 16.93 -16.09 0.99
CA ASN A 413 16.84 -15.07 2.03
C ASN A 413 18.04 -15.20 2.98
N LEU A 414 18.51 -14.07 3.46
CA LEU A 414 19.50 -13.96 4.52
C LEU A 414 18.83 -14.29 5.86
N PHE A 415 19.47 -15.14 6.66
CA PHE A 415 19.14 -15.31 8.07
C PHE A 415 20.38 -15.81 8.80
N PHE A 416 20.92 -14.98 9.69
CA PHE A 416 22.02 -15.40 10.56
C PHE A 416 21.87 -14.81 11.96
N VAL A 417 22.50 -15.48 12.94
CA VAL A 417 22.39 -15.13 14.35
C VAL A 417 23.77 -15.00 14.99
N ILE A 418 24.00 -13.88 15.67
CA ILE A 418 25.19 -13.64 16.49
C ILE A 418 24.75 -13.65 17.96
N ARG A 419 25.40 -14.50 18.75
CA ARG A 419 25.13 -14.67 20.19
C ARG A 419 26.28 -14.12 21.01
N GLY A 420 25.99 -13.18 21.91
CA GLY A 420 26.99 -12.68 22.85
C GLY A 420 27.17 -13.55 24.08
N ASP A 421 26.16 -14.34 24.43
CA ASP A 421 26.19 -15.28 25.55
C ASP A 421 26.96 -16.56 25.21
N GLU A 422 26.80 -17.05 23.98
CA GLU A 422 27.44 -18.25 23.47
C GLU A 422 27.96 -18.01 22.04
N PRO A 423 29.15 -17.40 21.88
CA PRO A 423 29.72 -17.15 20.57
C PRO A 423 29.94 -18.46 19.80
N GLN A 424 29.26 -18.57 18.65
CA GLN A 424 29.29 -19.75 17.80
C GLN A 424 29.43 -19.35 16.34
N GLN A 425 30.27 -20.09 15.61
CA GLN A 425 30.45 -19.97 14.17
C GLN A 425 30.02 -21.29 13.54
N ASP A 426 28.97 -21.26 12.74
CA ASP A 426 28.45 -22.44 12.05
C ASP A 426 27.73 -22.05 10.77
N ILE A 427 27.75 -22.93 9.77
CA ILE A 427 26.98 -22.78 8.54
C ILE A 427 25.99 -23.95 8.47
N SER A 428 24.72 -23.65 8.78
CA SER A 428 23.65 -24.63 8.72
C SER A 428 23.11 -24.74 7.29
N GLY A 429 23.42 -25.88 6.65
CA GLY A 429 22.91 -26.26 5.34
C GLY A 429 21.46 -26.79 5.33
N ILE A 430 20.71 -26.63 6.42
CA ILE A 430 19.35 -27.17 6.54
C ILE A 430 18.40 -26.39 5.64
N LYS A 431 17.62 -27.11 4.84
CA LYS A 431 16.55 -26.52 4.03
C LYS A 431 15.44 -25.97 4.95
N ARG A 432 15.25 -24.65 4.90
CA ARG A 432 14.31 -23.91 5.76
C ARG A 432 13.65 -22.78 5.00
N SER A 433 12.79 -22.01 5.68
CA SER A 433 12.10 -20.86 5.12
C SER A 433 12.00 -19.73 6.14
N THR A 434 11.53 -18.56 5.71
CA THR A 434 11.27 -17.41 6.61
C THR A 434 10.29 -17.76 7.74
N LEU A 435 9.39 -18.74 7.56
CA LEU A 435 8.47 -19.22 8.60
C LEU A 435 9.23 -19.75 9.84
N ASP A 436 10.45 -20.25 9.66
CA ASP A 436 11.26 -20.88 10.70
C ASP A 436 12.02 -19.85 11.56
N ASN A 437 12.07 -18.58 11.14
CA ASN A 437 12.89 -17.54 11.77
C ASN A 437 12.46 -17.30 13.22
N GLY A 438 11.19 -17.04 13.46
CA GLY A 438 10.67 -16.74 14.80
C GLY A 438 10.76 -17.92 15.74
N ALA A 439 10.50 -19.14 15.26
CA ALA A 439 10.68 -20.36 16.05
C ALA A 439 12.16 -20.59 16.43
N THR A 440 13.09 -20.28 15.53
CA THR A 440 14.53 -20.38 15.82
C THR A 440 14.97 -19.35 16.85
N VAL A 441 14.50 -18.10 16.73
CA VAL A 441 14.80 -17.04 17.71
C VAL A 441 14.17 -17.37 19.06
N LEU A 442 12.93 -17.87 19.08
CA LEU A 442 12.25 -18.26 20.32
C LEU A 442 13.01 -19.36 21.08
N ASP A 443 13.49 -20.39 20.35
CA ASP A 443 14.31 -21.47 20.90
C ASP A 443 15.62 -20.93 21.53
N ILE A 444 16.33 -20.04 20.83
CA ILE A 444 17.55 -19.39 21.35
C ILE A 444 17.27 -18.61 22.64
N LEU A 445 16.13 -17.94 22.73
CA LEU A 445 15.74 -17.18 23.91
C LEU A 445 15.23 -18.07 25.07
N GLY A 446 15.18 -19.39 24.88
CA GLY A 446 14.76 -20.38 25.88
C GLY A 446 13.26 -20.69 25.89
N GLY A 447 12.55 -20.38 24.81
CA GLY A 447 11.15 -20.73 24.60
C GLY A 447 10.95 -22.05 23.85
N ASP A 448 9.76 -22.23 23.26
CA ASP A 448 9.46 -23.40 22.43
C ASP A 448 10.22 -23.37 21.09
N ASN A 449 10.43 -24.55 20.50
CA ASN A 449 11.11 -24.71 19.21
C ASN A 449 10.17 -24.73 18.00
N TYR A 450 8.95 -24.21 18.13
CA TYR A 450 7.97 -24.09 17.07
C TYR A 450 7.13 -22.82 17.24
N LEU A 451 6.60 -22.30 16.13
CA LEU A 451 5.74 -21.13 16.09
C LEU A 451 4.90 -21.20 14.82
N GLY A 452 3.59 -21.45 14.95
CA GLY A 452 2.72 -21.69 13.79
C GLY A 452 3.21 -22.88 12.95
N LEU A 453 3.52 -22.61 11.68
CA LEU A 453 4.10 -23.61 10.76
C LEU A 453 5.64 -23.67 10.86
N GLY A 454 6.28 -22.70 11.50
CA GLY A 454 7.72 -22.63 11.68
C GLY A 454 8.27 -23.65 12.68
N ARG A 455 9.50 -24.10 12.45
CA ARG A 455 10.28 -24.94 13.38
C ARG A 455 11.67 -24.33 13.58
N SER A 456 12.18 -24.41 14.80
CA SER A 456 13.56 -24.01 15.07
C SER A 456 14.50 -24.80 14.17
N SER A 457 15.39 -24.08 13.49
CA SER A 457 16.43 -24.70 12.67
C SER A 457 17.65 -25.16 13.50
N LEU A 458 17.58 -25.05 14.83
CA LEU A 458 18.59 -25.57 15.75
C LEU A 458 18.19 -26.93 16.33
N SER A 459 16.97 -27.06 16.83
CA SER A 459 16.51 -28.25 17.55
C SER A 459 15.33 -28.99 16.89
N GLY A 460 14.78 -28.45 15.80
CA GLY A 460 13.61 -28.98 15.09
C GLY A 460 13.89 -29.33 13.63
N GLN A 461 12.95 -30.05 13.02
CA GLN A 461 12.96 -30.33 11.58
C GLN A 461 12.03 -29.34 10.86
N SER A 462 12.60 -28.44 10.08
CA SER A 462 11.84 -27.51 9.21
C SER A 462 10.88 -28.27 8.28
N LEU A 463 9.66 -27.74 8.12
CA LEU A 463 8.69 -28.30 7.17
C LEU A 463 9.17 -28.22 5.72
N SER A 464 10.08 -27.29 5.41
CA SER A 464 10.73 -27.21 4.11
C SER A 464 11.65 -28.40 3.82
N GLY A 465 12.11 -29.10 4.86
CA GLY A 465 12.84 -30.37 4.77
C GLY A 465 11.93 -31.61 4.77
N VAL A 466 10.67 -31.47 5.19
CA VAL A 466 9.67 -32.55 5.21
C VAL A 466 8.95 -32.67 3.88
N PHE A 467 8.51 -31.55 3.31
CA PHE A 467 7.78 -31.53 2.04
C PHE A 467 8.71 -31.33 0.84
N LEU A 468 8.53 -32.16 -0.18
CA LEU A 468 9.24 -32.03 -1.47
C LEU A 468 9.00 -30.65 -2.10
N ASN A 469 7.73 -30.21 -2.16
CA ASN A 469 7.31 -28.93 -2.70
C ASN A 469 6.58 -28.08 -1.65
N MET A 470 7.35 -27.37 -0.82
CA MET A 470 6.79 -26.51 0.23
C MET A 470 5.95 -25.35 -0.33
N LYS A 471 6.30 -24.80 -1.51
CA LYS A 471 5.56 -23.69 -2.12
C LYS A 471 4.12 -24.10 -2.46
N GLU A 472 3.95 -25.27 -3.09
CA GLU A 472 2.63 -25.81 -3.41
C GLU A 472 1.84 -26.15 -2.14
N LYS A 473 2.51 -26.67 -1.11
CA LYS A 473 1.86 -26.98 0.17
C LYS A 473 1.32 -25.74 0.87
N VAL A 474 2.09 -24.66 0.90
CA VAL A 474 1.65 -23.36 1.45
C VAL A 474 0.41 -22.82 0.71
N LEU A 475 0.40 -22.90 -0.63
CA LEU A 475 -0.77 -22.49 -1.42
C LEU A 475 -2.00 -23.36 -1.15
N ALA A 476 -1.82 -24.66 -0.86
CA ALA A 476 -2.92 -25.53 -0.46
C ALA A 476 -3.50 -25.19 0.93
N TRP A 477 -2.67 -24.66 1.84
CA TRP A 477 -3.11 -24.17 3.15
C TRP A 477 -3.70 -22.76 3.15
N LYS A 478 -3.63 -22.04 2.02
CA LYS A 478 -4.12 -20.66 1.90
C LYS A 478 -5.53 -20.44 2.47
N PRO A 479 -6.55 -21.29 2.20
CA PRO A 479 -7.88 -21.09 2.79
C PRO A 479 -7.91 -21.15 4.32
N GLU A 480 -7.16 -22.08 4.93
CA GLU A 480 -7.09 -22.19 6.41
C GLU A 480 -6.31 -21.02 7.01
N ILE A 481 -5.26 -20.54 6.33
CA ILE A 481 -4.50 -19.37 6.75
C ILE A 481 -5.37 -18.11 6.68
N ILE A 482 -6.21 -17.97 5.65
CA ILE A 482 -7.17 -16.86 5.56
C ILE A 482 -8.20 -16.94 6.71
N ARG A 483 -8.60 -18.13 7.16
CA ARG A 483 -9.51 -18.29 8.31
C ARG A 483 -8.90 -17.83 9.63
N LEU A 484 -7.57 -17.85 9.78
CA LEU A 484 -6.89 -17.35 10.98
C LEU A 484 -7.10 -15.85 11.20
N TRP A 485 -7.47 -15.08 10.17
CA TRP A 485 -7.88 -13.69 10.35
C TRP A 485 -9.18 -13.53 11.14
N ASN A 486 -9.95 -14.62 11.29
CA ASN A 486 -11.21 -14.66 12.03
C ASN A 486 -12.19 -13.56 11.59
N PHE A 487 -12.31 -13.35 10.27
CA PHE A 487 -13.26 -12.38 9.75
C PHE A 487 -14.69 -12.84 9.98
N PRO A 488 -15.61 -11.89 10.25
CA PRO A 488 -17.00 -12.26 10.36
C PRO A 488 -17.55 -12.68 9.01
N ASN A 489 -18.54 -13.56 9.04
CA ASN A 489 -19.26 -13.99 7.83
C ASN A 489 -20.61 -13.28 7.68
N GLU A 490 -21.03 -12.52 8.70
CA GLU A 490 -22.29 -11.79 8.74
C GLU A 490 -22.13 -10.47 9.52
N MET A 491 -22.98 -9.50 9.20
CA MET A 491 -23.10 -8.22 9.90
C MET A 491 -24.59 -7.97 10.17
N LYS A 492 -25.15 -8.51 11.25
CA LYS A 492 -26.56 -8.30 11.64
C LYS A 492 -26.77 -7.04 12.48
N ALA A 493 -25.79 -6.74 13.33
CA ALA A 493 -25.75 -5.57 14.19
C ALA A 493 -24.32 -5.04 14.25
N PHE A 494 -24.20 -3.73 14.43
CA PHE A 494 -22.91 -3.05 14.49
C PHE A 494 -22.97 -1.87 15.45
N THR A 495 -21.81 -1.48 15.98
CA THR A 495 -21.66 -0.35 16.89
C THR A 495 -20.60 0.59 16.36
N ILE A 496 -20.91 1.88 16.30
CA ILE A 496 -19.99 2.96 15.92
C ILE A 496 -19.55 3.69 17.19
N ASP A 497 -18.24 3.78 17.38
CA ASP A 497 -17.58 4.53 18.45
C ASP A 497 -16.91 5.75 17.84
N GLN A 498 -17.52 6.92 17.97
CA GLN A 498 -17.00 8.17 17.39
C GLN A 498 -15.70 8.63 18.08
N ASN A 499 -15.56 8.35 19.37
CA ASN A 499 -14.40 8.74 20.16
C ASN A 499 -13.18 7.91 19.76
N LYS A 500 -13.36 6.61 19.52
CA LYS A 500 -12.30 5.74 19.02
C LYS A 500 -12.15 5.76 17.50
N GLN A 501 -13.10 6.37 16.77
CA GLN A 501 -13.17 6.34 15.31
C GLN A 501 -13.22 4.89 14.77
N MET A 502 -14.04 4.05 15.40
CA MET A 502 -14.13 2.62 15.09
C MET A 502 -15.57 2.18 14.83
N VAL A 503 -15.74 1.16 14.00
CA VAL A 503 -16.96 0.36 13.93
C VAL A 503 -16.67 -1.07 14.33
N SER A 504 -17.58 -1.67 15.11
CA SER A 504 -17.49 -3.05 15.57
C SER A 504 -18.70 -3.85 15.13
N PHE A 505 -18.50 -5.04 14.57
CA PHE A 505 -19.56 -5.99 14.27
C PHE A 505 -19.04 -7.42 14.36
N SER A 506 -19.89 -8.32 14.86
CA SER A 506 -19.62 -9.77 14.89
C SER A 506 -18.25 -10.14 15.50
N GLY A 507 -17.84 -9.43 16.55
CA GLY A 507 -16.57 -9.66 17.27
C GLY A 507 -15.34 -8.98 16.66
N SER A 508 -15.45 -8.40 15.47
CA SER A 508 -14.35 -7.68 14.80
C SER A 508 -14.52 -6.17 14.89
N GLN A 509 -13.40 -5.44 14.84
CA GLN A 509 -13.38 -3.98 14.83
C GLN A 509 -12.63 -3.46 13.59
N PHE A 510 -13.09 -2.33 13.06
CA PHE A 510 -12.54 -1.69 11.86
C PHE A 510 -12.46 -0.18 12.07
N ARG A 511 -11.43 0.46 11.49
CA ARG A 511 -11.28 1.92 11.54
C ARG A 511 -12.30 2.59 10.63
N LEU A 512 -12.77 3.77 11.02
CA LEU A 512 -13.60 4.62 10.17
C LEU A 512 -12.74 5.52 9.26
N PRO A 513 -13.24 5.89 8.07
CA PRO A 513 -14.53 5.51 7.48
C PRO A 513 -14.49 4.08 6.88
N LEU A 514 -15.66 3.46 6.71
CA LEU A 514 -15.77 2.08 6.23
C LEU A 514 -16.97 1.89 5.29
N LEU A 515 -16.74 1.24 4.15
CA LEU A 515 -17.79 0.63 3.33
C LEU A 515 -17.79 -0.88 3.58
N VAL A 516 -18.95 -1.52 3.59
CA VAL A 516 -19.05 -2.98 3.72
C VAL A 516 -20.03 -3.48 2.67
N ARG A 517 -19.59 -4.40 1.80
CA ARG A 517 -20.51 -5.19 0.97
C ARG A 517 -21.05 -6.34 1.81
N VAL A 518 -22.37 -6.49 1.85
CA VAL A 518 -23.04 -7.46 2.72
C VAL A 518 -23.76 -8.51 1.86
N GLY A 519 -23.26 -9.74 1.84
CA GLY A 519 -23.91 -10.89 1.21
C GLY A 519 -24.43 -11.90 2.22
N ASP A 520 -25.13 -12.94 1.75
CA ASP A 520 -25.82 -13.92 2.60
C ASP A 520 -24.89 -14.75 3.51
N LYS A 521 -23.65 -14.97 3.08
CA LYS A 521 -22.64 -15.79 3.80
C LYS A 521 -21.23 -15.20 3.76
N ARG A 522 -21.10 -13.99 3.23
CA ARG A 522 -19.83 -13.30 3.06
C ARG A 522 -20.08 -11.82 3.26
N ILE A 523 -19.20 -11.21 4.04
CA ILE A 523 -19.09 -9.77 4.11
C ILE A 523 -17.71 -9.37 3.58
N GLU A 524 -17.64 -8.18 3.01
CA GLU A 524 -16.41 -7.63 2.44
C GLU A 524 -16.28 -6.18 2.91
N PRO A 525 -15.53 -5.93 4.00
CA PRO A 525 -15.13 -4.59 4.40
C PRO A 525 -14.18 -3.99 3.37
N LEU A 526 -14.51 -2.77 2.95
CA LEU A 526 -13.88 -1.94 1.94
C LEU A 526 -13.53 -0.59 2.60
N PRO A 527 -12.35 -0.50 3.22
CA PRO A 527 -11.96 0.67 3.97
C PRO A 527 -11.46 1.81 3.07
N GLU A 528 -11.44 3.03 3.61
CA GLU A 528 -10.73 4.17 3.02
C GLU A 528 -9.36 4.32 3.69
N SER A 529 -8.32 4.40 2.89
CA SER A 529 -6.96 4.68 3.31
C SER A 529 -6.33 5.70 2.35
N GLU A 530 -5.16 6.22 2.72
CA GLU A 530 -4.35 7.12 1.91
C GLU A 530 -4.05 6.57 0.50
N TYR A 531 -4.13 5.25 0.34
CA TYR A 531 -3.75 4.52 -0.86
C TYR A 531 -4.93 3.85 -1.59
N SER A 532 -6.17 4.00 -1.10
CA SER A 532 -7.36 3.44 -1.75
C SER A 532 -8.22 4.54 -2.36
N ALA A 533 -9.03 4.21 -3.36
CA ALA A 533 -10.03 5.13 -3.88
C ALA A 533 -11.00 5.56 -2.75
N PRO A 534 -11.52 6.80 -2.76
CA PRO A 534 -12.55 7.21 -1.81
C PRO A 534 -13.75 6.26 -1.82
N LEU A 535 -14.41 6.04 -0.68
CA LEU A 535 -15.47 5.03 -0.53
C LEU A 535 -16.60 5.19 -1.55
N ARG A 536 -16.91 6.43 -1.95
CA ARG A 536 -17.91 6.72 -2.99
C ARG A 536 -17.57 6.09 -4.35
N PHE A 537 -16.30 6.06 -4.73
CA PHE A 537 -15.86 5.43 -5.97
C PHE A 537 -15.92 3.91 -5.85
N GLN A 538 -15.49 3.36 -4.71
CA GLN A 538 -15.58 1.92 -4.45
C GLN A 538 -17.04 1.43 -4.47
N LEU A 539 -17.95 2.21 -3.86
CA LEU A 539 -19.39 1.91 -3.89
C LEU A 539 -19.94 1.96 -5.31
N ALA A 540 -19.46 2.87 -6.17
CA ALA A 540 -19.92 3.00 -7.54
C ALA A 540 -19.59 1.78 -8.44
N ASP A 541 -18.76 0.85 -7.96
CA ASP A 541 -18.44 -0.41 -8.64
C ASP A 541 -19.32 -1.59 -8.18
N PHE A 542 -20.28 -1.35 -7.27
CA PHE A 542 -21.21 -2.37 -6.79
C PHE A 542 -22.27 -2.68 -7.83
N ALA A 543 -22.69 -3.94 -7.90
CA ALA A 543 -23.83 -4.32 -8.73
C ALA A 543 -25.13 -3.67 -8.20
N PRO A 544 -26.16 -3.49 -9.04
CA PRO A 544 -27.40 -2.82 -8.62
C PRO A 544 -28.10 -3.45 -7.40
N ARG A 545 -27.85 -4.73 -7.12
CA ARG A 545 -28.45 -5.53 -6.04
C ARG A 545 -27.52 -5.78 -4.85
N ASP A 546 -26.27 -5.34 -4.92
CA ASP A 546 -25.34 -5.56 -3.81
C ASP A 546 -25.80 -4.73 -2.60
N ASN A 547 -25.99 -5.39 -1.47
CA ASN A 547 -26.29 -4.69 -0.23
C ASN A 547 -25.02 -4.06 0.31
N PHE A 548 -25.14 -2.84 0.82
CA PHE A 548 -24.02 -2.13 1.42
C PHE A 548 -24.36 -1.48 2.76
N VAL A 549 -23.35 -1.31 3.60
CA VAL A 549 -23.34 -0.39 4.73
C VAL A 549 -22.16 0.56 4.54
N TRP A 550 -22.41 1.86 4.49
CA TRP A 550 -21.41 2.91 4.31
C TRP A 550 -21.42 3.84 5.52
N ILE A 551 -20.29 3.94 6.22
CA ILE A 551 -20.11 4.76 7.42
C ILE A 551 -19.03 5.80 7.15
N ASP A 552 -19.43 7.06 7.06
CA ASP A 552 -18.56 8.17 6.65
C ASP A 552 -19.15 9.52 7.08
N GLN A 553 -18.46 10.62 6.78
CA GLN A 553 -18.97 11.96 7.02
C GLN A 553 -20.25 12.20 6.19
N CYS A 554 -21.25 12.82 6.82
CA CYS A 554 -22.58 12.98 6.27
C CYS A 554 -22.57 13.64 4.89
N TYR A 555 -21.84 14.74 4.68
CA TYR A 555 -21.80 15.46 3.41
C TYR A 555 -21.45 14.58 2.19
N LYS A 556 -20.68 13.50 2.37
CA LYS A 556 -20.28 12.60 1.28
C LYS A 556 -21.46 11.81 0.71
N MET A 557 -22.38 11.35 1.57
CA MET A 557 -23.54 10.54 1.20
C MET A 557 -24.86 11.36 1.13
N ALA A 558 -24.98 12.35 2.01
CA ALA A 558 -26.16 13.19 2.17
C ALA A 558 -26.51 13.98 0.91
N ARG A 559 -25.50 14.42 0.14
CA ARG A 559 -25.72 15.07 -1.15
C ARG A 559 -26.51 14.22 -2.16
N LEU A 560 -26.46 12.88 -2.04
CA LEU A 560 -27.21 11.97 -2.92
C LEU A 560 -28.60 11.66 -2.36
N TRP A 561 -28.69 11.41 -1.06
CA TRP A 561 -29.87 10.74 -0.48
C TRP A 561 -30.49 11.47 0.71
N SER A 562 -29.89 12.55 1.21
CA SER A 562 -30.41 13.34 2.34
C SER A 562 -29.92 14.80 2.29
N PRO A 563 -30.47 15.66 1.41
CA PRO A 563 -29.97 17.01 1.17
C PRO A 563 -29.83 17.89 2.43
N ASP A 564 -30.66 17.66 3.45
CA ASP A 564 -30.60 18.40 4.72
C ASP A 564 -29.29 18.22 5.48
N LEU A 565 -28.54 17.15 5.20
CA LEU A 565 -27.24 16.85 5.81
C LEU A 565 -26.06 17.10 4.85
N ALA A 566 -26.28 17.74 3.71
CA ALA A 566 -25.28 17.89 2.64
C ALA A 566 -24.05 18.72 3.03
N LEU A 567 -24.12 19.50 4.12
CA LEU A 567 -23.01 20.28 4.67
C LEU A 567 -22.54 19.77 6.04
N SER A 568 -23.17 18.72 6.59
CA SER A 568 -22.80 18.19 7.90
C SER A 568 -21.49 17.40 7.81
N THR A 569 -20.55 17.72 8.70
CA THR A 569 -19.30 16.98 8.90
C THR A 569 -19.41 15.89 9.97
N ASP A 570 -20.61 15.69 10.52
CA ASP A 570 -20.89 14.60 11.47
C ASP A 570 -20.76 13.24 10.78
N TRP A 571 -20.71 12.18 11.58
CA TRP A 571 -20.77 10.82 11.05
C TRP A 571 -22.20 10.45 10.66
N CYS A 572 -22.33 9.77 9.52
CA CYS A 572 -23.57 9.18 9.04
C CYS A 572 -23.35 7.71 8.66
N VAL A 573 -24.46 6.97 8.66
CA VAL A 573 -24.55 5.62 8.11
C VAL A 573 -25.56 5.63 6.97
N SER A 574 -25.15 5.13 5.81
CA SER A 574 -26.06 4.76 4.73
C SER A 574 -26.12 3.24 4.58
N GLN A 575 -27.31 2.69 4.39
CA GLN A 575 -27.48 1.29 4.02
C GLN A 575 -28.56 1.11 2.96
N GLY A 576 -28.38 0.12 2.09
CA GLY A 576 -29.31 -0.17 0.99
C GLY A 576 -28.65 -0.87 -0.20
N GLN A 577 -29.21 -0.66 -1.38
CA GLN A 577 -28.73 -1.19 -2.67
C GLN A 577 -28.69 -0.06 -3.68
N LEU A 578 -27.68 0.05 -4.55
CA LEU A 578 -27.58 1.19 -5.48
C LEU A 578 -28.75 1.30 -6.48
N GLY A 579 -29.30 0.18 -6.92
CA GLY A 579 -30.51 0.16 -7.75
C GLY A 579 -31.81 0.20 -6.96
N GLY A 580 -31.75 -0.03 -5.64
CA GLY A 580 -32.87 -0.03 -4.71
C GLY A 580 -33.01 1.27 -3.94
N GLU A 581 -33.57 1.22 -2.73
CA GLU A 581 -33.62 2.37 -1.81
C GLU A 581 -32.39 2.43 -0.89
N GLN A 582 -32.01 3.64 -0.49
CA GLN A 582 -30.92 3.91 0.43
C GLN A 582 -31.44 4.76 1.58
N ARG A 583 -30.99 4.46 2.80
CA ARG A 583 -31.37 5.22 3.99
C ARG A 583 -30.14 5.80 4.66
N VAL A 584 -30.08 7.12 4.76
CA VAL A 584 -29.04 7.84 5.51
C VAL A 584 -29.55 8.12 6.92
N GLN A 585 -28.71 7.85 7.91
CA GLN A 585 -28.97 8.12 9.33
C GLN A 585 -27.76 8.81 9.95
N GLN A 586 -27.98 9.92 10.65
CA GLN A 586 -26.93 10.61 11.39
C GLN A 586 -26.57 9.82 12.66
N VAL A 587 -25.28 9.77 12.97
CA VAL A 587 -24.73 9.15 14.18
C VAL A 587 -24.78 10.19 15.30
N ASP A 588 -25.92 10.25 15.97
CA ASP A 588 -26.28 11.26 16.98
C ASP A 588 -25.63 11.04 18.37
N LYS A 589 -24.91 9.93 18.56
CA LYS A 589 -24.34 9.52 19.85
C LYS A 589 -22.90 9.05 19.69
N ALA A 590 -22.08 9.31 20.70
CA ALA A 590 -20.68 8.85 20.74
C ALA A 590 -20.54 7.33 20.58
N GLN A 591 -21.49 6.57 21.14
CA GLN A 591 -21.69 5.14 20.90
C GLN A 591 -23.05 4.95 20.24
N TRP A 592 -23.05 4.60 18.96
CA TRP A 592 -24.27 4.43 18.18
C TRP A 592 -24.43 2.97 17.76
N LYS A 593 -25.64 2.42 17.88
CA LYS A 593 -25.92 1.02 17.57
C LYS A 593 -26.87 0.93 16.38
N GLY A 594 -26.43 0.20 15.36
CA GLY A 594 -27.21 -0.07 14.14
C GLY A 594 -27.52 -1.55 13.97
N LYS A 595 -28.53 -1.81 13.15
CA LYS A 595 -28.82 -3.14 12.59
C LYS A 595 -28.83 -3.03 11.08
N THR A 596 -28.35 -4.07 10.42
CA THR A 596 -28.53 -4.19 8.98
C THR A 596 -29.98 -4.53 8.69
N ASP A 597 -30.58 -3.73 7.82
CA ASP A 597 -31.97 -3.87 7.42
C ASP A 597 -32.04 -3.52 5.94
N PHE A 598 -32.02 -4.56 5.11
CA PHE A 598 -32.10 -4.45 3.65
C PHE A 598 -33.51 -4.83 3.24
N GLN A 599 -34.30 -3.82 2.87
CA GLN A 599 -35.65 -4.02 2.35
C GLN A 599 -35.57 -4.55 0.91
N GLU A 600 -36.40 -5.54 0.57
CA GLU A 600 -36.58 -5.93 -0.82
C GLU A 600 -37.27 -4.79 -1.57
N THR A 601 -36.51 -4.11 -2.43
CA THR A 601 -37.00 -2.96 -3.20
C THR A 601 -36.91 -3.23 -4.69
N VAL A 602 -37.75 -2.52 -5.46
CA VAL A 602 -37.71 -2.61 -6.92
C VAL A 602 -36.42 -1.98 -7.42
N ILE A 603 -35.60 -2.79 -8.09
CA ILE A 603 -34.34 -2.36 -8.70
C ILE A 603 -34.63 -1.57 -9.98
N SER A 604 -34.22 -0.29 -10.01
CA SER A 604 -34.32 0.58 -11.18
C SER A 604 -32.96 0.83 -11.82
N ALA A 605 -32.87 0.60 -13.13
CA ALA A 605 -31.66 0.89 -13.92
C ALA A 605 -31.36 2.39 -13.98
N GLU A 606 -32.38 3.24 -14.11
CA GLU A 606 -32.21 4.70 -14.08
C GLU A 606 -31.68 5.18 -12.73
N ARG A 607 -32.24 4.68 -11.63
CA ARG A 607 -31.78 5.02 -10.28
C ARG A 607 -30.35 4.59 -10.06
N TYR A 608 -30.02 3.36 -10.46
CA TYR A 608 -28.66 2.84 -10.39
C TYR A 608 -27.68 3.72 -11.17
N GLN A 609 -27.99 4.05 -12.42
CA GLN A 609 -27.13 4.88 -13.26
C GLN A 609 -26.93 6.28 -12.66
N HIS A 610 -28.02 6.92 -12.22
CA HIS A 610 -27.95 8.22 -11.56
C HIS A 610 -27.07 8.21 -10.30
N ASN A 611 -27.23 7.19 -9.44
CA ASN A 611 -26.41 7.02 -8.24
C ASN A 611 -24.94 6.83 -8.60
N VAL A 612 -24.61 5.95 -9.56
CA VAL A 612 -23.24 5.70 -10.02
C VAL A 612 -22.60 6.96 -10.59
N ASP A 613 -23.31 7.70 -11.45
CA ASP A 613 -22.79 8.93 -12.06
C ASP A 613 -22.51 9.99 -11.00
N THR A 614 -23.41 10.16 -10.03
CA THR A 614 -23.27 11.11 -8.93
C THR A 614 -22.14 10.74 -7.97
N LEU A 615 -21.94 9.45 -7.70
CA LEU A 615 -20.83 8.94 -6.89
C LEU A 615 -19.48 9.17 -7.56
N LYS A 616 -19.41 9.26 -8.90
CA LYS A 616 -18.18 9.43 -9.69
C LYS A 616 -17.81 10.89 -9.98
N ILE A 617 -18.64 11.87 -9.62
CA ILE A 617 -18.32 13.30 -9.76
C ILE A 617 -17.04 13.64 -8.99
N VAL A 618 -16.05 14.28 -9.64
CA VAL A 618 -14.81 14.72 -8.98
C VAL A 618 -15.08 15.83 -7.97
N ASP A 619 -14.27 15.94 -6.92
CA ASP A 619 -14.58 16.80 -5.76
C ASP A 619 -14.82 18.26 -6.14
N ASP A 620 -14.07 18.81 -7.10
CA ASP A 620 -14.20 20.21 -7.52
C ASP A 620 -15.42 20.50 -8.40
N SER A 621 -16.05 19.46 -8.96
CA SER A 621 -17.27 19.56 -9.76
C SER A 621 -18.55 19.40 -8.95
N ILE A 622 -18.45 19.11 -7.65
CA ILE A 622 -19.62 19.00 -6.78
C ILE A 622 -20.22 20.38 -6.54
N ARG A 623 -21.55 20.49 -6.60
CA ARG A 623 -22.31 21.69 -6.25
C ARG A 623 -23.31 21.39 -5.14
N TYR A 624 -23.47 22.34 -4.22
CA TYR A 624 -24.39 22.22 -3.07
C TYR A 624 -25.16 23.52 -2.83
N LYS A 625 -26.35 23.40 -2.24
CA LYS A 625 -27.16 24.56 -1.86
C LYS A 625 -26.64 25.17 -0.56
N ALA A 626 -26.06 26.36 -0.64
CA ALA A 626 -25.60 27.13 0.50
C ALA A 626 -25.50 28.62 0.14
N ASP A 627 -25.62 29.50 1.14
CA ASP A 627 -25.44 30.95 0.98
C ASP A 627 -23.97 31.39 1.15
N SER A 628 -23.08 30.45 1.46
CA SER A 628 -21.65 30.67 1.67
C SER A 628 -20.84 29.50 1.13
N PHE A 629 -19.62 29.79 0.66
CA PHE A 629 -18.65 28.79 0.31
C PHE A 629 -17.99 28.26 1.59
N VAL A 630 -18.39 27.04 1.97
CA VAL A 630 -17.82 26.29 3.08
C VAL A 630 -16.66 25.44 2.55
N PHE A 631 -15.45 25.67 3.06
CA PHE A 631 -14.25 25.06 2.49
C PHE A 631 -13.93 23.67 3.08
N ASN A 632 -14.44 23.31 4.26
CA ASN A 632 -14.15 22.01 4.89
C ASN A 632 -14.92 20.82 4.30
N VAL A 633 -15.81 21.05 3.32
CA VAL A 633 -16.51 20.02 2.54
C VAL A 633 -16.07 20.05 1.08
N ALA A 634 -16.23 18.95 0.34
CA ALA A 634 -15.92 18.88 -1.09
C ALA A 634 -16.94 19.67 -1.94
N GLY A 635 -16.51 20.22 -3.07
CA GLY A 635 -17.34 21.05 -3.95
C GLY A 635 -17.36 22.54 -3.61
N ALA A 636 -18.37 23.22 -4.13
CA ALA A 636 -18.67 24.64 -3.93
C ALA A 636 -20.19 24.87 -3.97
N PRO A 637 -20.68 26.04 -3.54
CA PRO A 637 -22.06 26.47 -3.72
C PRO A 637 -22.54 26.42 -5.18
N GLU A 638 -23.86 26.27 -5.40
CA GLU A 638 -24.48 26.19 -6.74
C GLU A 638 -24.23 27.42 -7.62
N ASP A 639 -24.02 28.60 -7.04
CA ASP A 639 -23.71 29.85 -7.74
C ASP A 639 -22.23 29.98 -8.16
N VAL A 640 -21.36 29.08 -7.69
CA VAL A 640 -19.95 29.02 -8.08
C VAL A 640 -19.80 28.15 -9.33
N LYS A 641 -19.49 28.77 -10.46
CA LYS A 641 -19.22 28.09 -11.73
C LYS A 641 -17.93 27.28 -11.67
N HIS A 642 -16.83 27.88 -11.20
CA HIS A 642 -15.52 27.25 -11.15
C HIS A 642 -14.65 27.84 -10.04
N PHE A 643 -13.75 27.03 -9.49
CA PHE A 643 -12.72 27.53 -8.58
C PHE A 643 -11.38 26.82 -8.80
N SER A 644 -10.28 27.50 -8.48
CA SER A 644 -8.92 26.96 -8.60
C SER A 644 -7.97 27.56 -7.55
N GLY A 645 -6.77 26.99 -7.44
CA GLY A 645 -5.74 27.43 -6.49
C GLY A 645 -5.93 26.93 -5.06
N LEU A 646 -6.78 25.93 -4.84
CA LEU A 646 -7.12 25.37 -3.53
C LEU A 646 -6.70 23.91 -3.41
N SER A 647 -6.18 23.54 -2.24
CA SER A 647 -5.96 22.15 -1.86
C SER A 647 -7.28 21.41 -1.59
N ARG A 648 -7.18 20.09 -1.41
CA ARG A 648 -8.27 19.25 -0.89
C ARG A 648 -8.84 19.77 0.45
N PRO A 649 -10.11 19.48 0.76
CA PRO A 649 -10.70 19.77 2.07
C PRO A 649 -9.96 19.10 3.22
N GLU A 650 -9.86 19.81 4.33
CA GLU A 650 -9.43 19.34 5.65
C GLU A 650 -10.56 19.62 6.65
N SER A 651 -10.53 18.98 7.83
CA SER A 651 -11.62 19.07 8.82
C SER A 651 -11.98 20.50 9.24
N TRP A 652 -11.02 21.42 9.16
CA TRP A 652 -11.19 22.84 9.51
C TRP A 652 -11.43 23.76 8.30
N GLY A 653 -11.06 23.38 7.06
CA GLY A 653 -11.08 24.28 5.88
C GLY A 653 -10.25 23.80 4.69
N ARG A 654 -9.77 24.71 3.82
CA ARG A 654 -8.84 24.44 2.71
C ARG A 654 -7.68 25.42 2.68
N TRP A 655 -6.50 24.94 2.30
CA TRP A 655 -5.37 25.81 2.00
C TRP A 655 -5.38 26.30 0.55
N SER A 656 -4.96 27.55 0.31
CA SER A 656 -4.46 27.97 -0.99
C SER A 656 -3.19 27.19 -1.35
N ASN A 657 -2.99 26.87 -2.62
CA ASN A 657 -1.86 26.05 -3.06
C ASN A 657 -1.27 26.53 -4.40
N ALA A 658 -0.11 27.17 -4.32
CA ALA A 658 0.63 27.68 -5.47
C ALA A 658 1.30 26.59 -6.34
N ASN A 659 1.22 25.32 -5.95
CA ASN A 659 1.53 24.22 -6.89
C ASN A 659 0.41 24.02 -7.91
N LEU A 660 -0.82 24.44 -7.59
CA LEU A 660 -2.00 24.29 -8.45
C LEU A 660 -2.27 25.57 -9.25
N ALA A 661 -2.25 26.72 -8.59
CA ALA A 661 -2.29 28.03 -9.21
C ALA A 661 -1.75 29.09 -8.24
N ASP A 662 -1.06 30.11 -8.76
CA ASP A 662 -0.45 31.17 -7.94
C ASP A 662 -1.48 31.97 -7.12
N GLU A 663 -2.73 31.98 -7.54
CA GLU A 663 -3.84 32.70 -6.91
C GLU A 663 -5.05 31.78 -6.73
N VAL A 664 -5.85 32.04 -5.69
CA VAL A 664 -7.17 31.43 -5.56
C VAL A 664 -8.14 32.21 -6.44
N LYS A 665 -8.84 31.52 -7.33
CA LYS A 665 -9.85 32.13 -8.21
C LYS A 665 -11.19 31.44 -8.00
N ILE A 666 -12.25 32.23 -7.83
CA ILE A 666 -13.63 31.77 -7.70
C ILE A 666 -14.45 32.53 -8.75
N GLU A 667 -14.93 31.81 -9.76
CA GLU A 667 -15.81 32.32 -10.81
C GLU A 667 -17.26 31.93 -10.47
N TYR A 668 -18.16 32.90 -10.47
CA TYR A 668 -19.59 32.73 -10.22
C TYR A 668 -20.36 32.66 -11.54
N ASP A 669 -21.52 31.99 -11.54
CA ASP A 669 -22.38 31.86 -12.72
C ASP A 669 -22.99 33.21 -13.15
N HIS A 670 -23.12 34.14 -12.20
CA HIS A 670 -23.62 35.49 -12.42
C HIS A 670 -22.61 36.53 -11.91
N PRO A 671 -22.61 37.75 -12.48
CA PRO A 671 -21.87 38.88 -11.92
C PRO A 671 -22.14 39.07 -10.43
N LEU A 672 -21.09 39.35 -9.66
CA LEU A 672 -21.23 39.73 -8.26
C LEU A 672 -22.01 41.05 -8.14
N PRO A 673 -22.72 41.31 -7.03
CA PRO A 673 -23.49 42.54 -6.85
C PRO A 673 -22.66 43.80 -7.09
N GLU A 674 -23.30 44.89 -7.51
CA GLU A 674 -22.59 46.15 -7.78
C GLU A 674 -21.92 46.73 -6.53
N LYS A 675 -22.52 46.51 -5.35
CA LYS A 675 -21.91 46.76 -4.05
C LYS A 675 -22.18 45.61 -3.12
N PHE A 676 -21.13 45.09 -2.48
CA PHE A 676 -21.29 43.99 -1.53
C PHE A 676 -20.21 44.01 -0.45
N ALA A 677 -20.49 43.31 0.64
CA ALA A 677 -19.51 42.90 1.62
C ALA A 677 -19.07 41.47 1.34
N LEU A 678 -17.76 41.27 1.29
CA LEU A 678 -17.13 39.96 1.27
C LEU A 678 -16.72 39.62 2.71
N VAL A 679 -17.40 38.66 3.32
CA VAL A 679 -17.08 38.15 4.66
C VAL A 679 -16.23 36.90 4.50
N ILE A 680 -15.01 36.92 5.05
CA ILE A 680 -14.04 35.83 4.90
C ILE A 680 -13.57 35.39 6.28
N THR A 681 -13.68 34.10 6.57
CA THR A 681 -13.07 33.46 7.75
C THR A 681 -11.83 32.69 7.31
N ALA A 682 -10.64 33.15 7.73
CA ALA A 682 -9.36 32.64 7.24
C ALA A 682 -8.20 32.84 8.22
N LYS A 683 -7.06 32.20 7.92
CA LYS A 683 -5.75 32.37 8.56
C LYS A 683 -4.64 32.48 7.51
N ALA A 684 -3.53 33.12 7.84
CA ALA A 684 -2.35 33.17 6.99
C ALA A 684 -1.34 32.07 7.32
N PHE A 685 -0.58 31.64 6.32
CA PHE A 685 0.52 30.70 6.48
C PHE A 685 1.90 31.38 6.37
N GLY A 686 2.79 31.05 7.30
CA GLY A 686 4.18 31.48 7.30
C GLY A 686 4.35 33.01 7.15
N PRO A 687 5.14 33.49 6.16
CA PRO A 687 5.46 34.90 5.99
C PRO A 687 4.28 35.76 5.53
N ASN A 688 3.13 35.18 5.16
CA ASN A 688 1.91 35.94 4.84
C ASN A 688 1.21 36.45 6.10
N ALA A 689 1.55 35.95 7.29
CA ALA A 689 0.96 36.40 8.54
C ALA A 689 1.26 37.88 8.80
N ASN A 690 0.21 38.64 9.13
CA ASN A 690 0.22 40.08 9.36
C ASN A 690 0.76 40.90 8.16
N ARG A 691 0.65 40.36 6.93
CA ARG A 691 0.98 41.07 5.70
C ARG A 691 -0.25 41.34 4.84
N PRO A 692 -0.24 42.41 4.03
CA PRO A 692 -1.25 42.67 3.02
C PRO A 692 -1.40 41.51 2.02
N ILE A 693 -2.61 40.97 1.90
CA ILE A 693 -2.99 39.96 0.91
C ILE A 693 -4.03 40.59 -0.04
N PRO A 694 -3.68 40.82 -1.32
CA PRO A 694 -4.63 41.36 -2.30
C PRO A 694 -5.85 40.46 -2.52
N VAL A 695 -7.02 41.08 -2.52
CA VAL A 695 -8.31 40.48 -2.91
C VAL A 695 -8.93 41.34 -4.00
N ARG A 696 -9.21 40.78 -5.17
CA ARG A 696 -9.62 41.52 -6.37
C ARG A 696 -10.97 41.05 -6.90
N VAL A 697 -11.76 42.01 -7.38
CA VAL A 697 -13.00 41.80 -8.11
C VAL A 697 -13.03 42.81 -9.26
N GLY A 698 -12.94 42.34 -10.51
CA GLY A 698 -12.82 43.24 -11.65
C GLY A 698 -11.59 44.16 -11.57
N SER A 699 -11.82 45.48 -11.57
CA SER A 699 -10.77 46.50 -11.44
C SER A 699 -10.49 46.92 -10.00
N GLU A 700 -11.26 46.41 -9.04
CA GLU A 700 -11.22 46.84 -7.64
C GLU A 700 -10.38 45.85 -6.81
N GLU A 701 -9.51 46.40 -5.96
CA GLU A 701 -8.63 45.63 -5.09
C GLU A 701 -8.81 46.10 -3.65
N GLN A 702 -9.03 45.16 -2.74
CA GLN A 702 -9.02 45.37 -1.30
C GLN A 702 -7.87 44.58 -0.68
N THR A 703 -7.41 45.02 0.50
CA THR A 703 -6.35 44.34 1.24
C THR A 703 -6.93 43.54 2.40
N LEU A 704 -6.64 42.25 2.42
CA LEU A 704 -6.91 41.36 3.54
C LEU A 704 -5.65 41.22 4.41
N THR A 705 -5.77 41.38 5.73
CA THR A 705 -4.67 41.13 6.68
C THR A 705 -5.10 40.03 7.65
N LEU A 706 -4.33 38.95 7.75
CA LEU A 706 -4.66 37.78 8.57
C LEU A 706 -3.49 37.42 9.49
N GLY A 707 -3.77 36.99 10.71
CA GLY A 707 -2.79 36.35 11.60
C GLY A 707 -2.59 34.87 11.29
N SER A 708 -1.79 34.17 12.10
CA SER A 708 -1.65 32.71 12.03
C SER A 708 -2.89 31.95 12.55
N GLU A 709 -3.71 32.63 13.35
CA GLU A 709 -4.96 32.11 13.89
C GLU A 709 -6.16 32.49 13.00
N LEU A 710 -7.22 31.70 13.10
CA LEU A 710 -8.47 31.97 12.37
C LEU A 710 -9.10 33.28 12.84
N SER A 711 -9.49 34.10 11.87
CA SER A 711 -10.20 35.36 12.10
C SER A 711 -11.20 35.61 10.97
N THR A 712 -12.26 36.36 11.27
CA THR A 712 -13.26 36.79 10.29
C THR A 712 -13.06 38.26 9.96
N THR A 713 -12.91 38.56 8.67
CA THR A 713 -12.71 39.92 8.16
C THR A 713 -13.76 40.23 7.10
N THR A 714 -14.27 41.47 7.11
CA THR A 714 -15.22 41.96 6.10
C THR A 714 -14.55 42.99 5.21
N LEU A 715 -14.55 42.73 3.90
CA LEU A 715 -14.05 43.67 2.88
C LEU A 715 -15.24 44.26 2.12
N SER A 716 -15.17 45.55 1.78
CA SER A 716 -16.23 46.24 1.05
C SER A 716 -15.80 46.42 -0.39
N PHE A 717 -16.62 45.96 -1.35
CA PHE A 717 -16.32 46.06 -2.78
C PHE A 717 -17.38 46.90 -3.50
N SER A 718 -16.91 47.64 -4.50
CA SER A 718 -17.70 48.17 -5.61
C SER A 718 -17.35 47.32 -6.85
N ASN A 719 -18.31 46.94 -7.69
CA ASN A 719 -18.08 46.09 -8.86
C ASN A 719 -18.70 46.70 -10.13
N PRO A 720 -18.28 47.91 -10.54
CA PRO A 720 -18.89 48.61 -11.67
C PRO A 720 -18.67 47.88 -13.01
N SER A 721 -17.64 47.04 -13.10
CA SER A 721 -17.36 46.22 -14.29
C SER A 721 -18.23 44.96 -14.38
N ARG A 722 -19.10 44.71 -13.39
CA ARG A 722 -19.94 43.51 -13.30
C ARG A 722 -19.11 42.23 -13.44
N SER A 723 -17.94 42.20 -12.80
CA SER A 723 -17.12 41.00 -12.76
C SER A 723 -17.82 39.89 -11.98
N ASN A 724 -17.71 38.67 -12.48
CA ASN A 724 -18.17 37.45 -11.80
C ASN A 724 -17.02 36.69 -11.14
N THR A 725 -15.82 37.27 -11.06
CA THR A 725 -14.63 36.58 -10.59
C THR A 725 -14.03 37.27 -9.36
N LEU A 726 -13.85 36.47 -8.31
CA LEU A 726 -13.12 36.85 -7.11
C LEU A 726 -11.73 36.20 -7.12
N VAL A 727 -10.69 37.00 -6.90
CA VAL A 727 -9.29 36.53 -6.87
C VAL A 727 -8.66 36.87 -5.52
N ILE A 728 -8.01 35.90 -4.88
CA ILE A 728 -7.21 36.11 -3.66
C ILE A 728 -5.77 35.68 -3.97
N ALA A 729 -4.81 36.59 -3.78
CA ALA A 729 -3.42 36.39 -4.19
C ALA A 729 -2.45 36.45 -3.00
N PRO A 730 -2.17 35.33 -2.30
CA PRO A 730 -1.18 35.30 -1.22
C PRO A 730 0.22 35.66 -1.76
N PRO A 731 0.90 36.70 -1.24
CA PRO A 731 2.11 37.25 -1.86
C PRO A 731 3.38 36.40 -1.68
N ALA A 732 3.44 35.56 -0.63
CA ALA A 732 4.62 34.77 -0.32
C ALA A 732 4.26 33.32 0.07
N PRO A 733 3.73 32.49 -0.85
CA PRO A 733 3.45 31.09 -0.56
C PRO A 733 4.75 30.35 -0.17
N GLN A 734 4.66 29.44 0.81
CA GLN A 734 5.80 28.66 1.30
C GLN A 734 5.58 27.17 1.11
N SER A 735 6.63 26.49 0.67
CA SER A 735 6.63 25.03 0.56
C SER A 735 6.49 24.41 1.95
N SER A 736 5.49 23.56 2.14
CA SER A 736 5.16 22.95 3.42
C SER A 736 4.60 21.54 3.23
N ASN A 737 4.91 20.67 4.19
CA ASN A 737 4.27 19.37 4.34
C ASN A 737 3.13 19.39 5.37
N GLU A 738 2.79 20.56 5.93
CA GLU A 738 1.60 20.71 6.79
C GLU A 738 0.38 20.21 6.04
N GLY A 739 -0.40 19.32 6.67
CA GLY A 739 -1.58 18.68 6.10
C GLY A 739 -1.34 17.99 4.75
N ASN A 740 -0.08 17.67 4.37
CA ASN A 740 0.19 17.02 3.09
C ASN A 740 -0.09 15.50 3.17
N ILE A 741 -0.32 14.88 2.02
CA ILE A 741 -0.36 13.41 1.89
C ILE A 741 1.08 12.94 1.81
N LEU A 742 1.45 11.91 2.58
CA LEU A 742 2.80 11.38 2.59
C LEU A 742 3.16 10.81 1.21
N GLY A 743 4.37 11.10 0.75
CA GLY A 743 4.86 10.76 -0.58
C GLY A 743 4.29 11.60 -1.73
N HIS A 744 3.48 12.62 -1.43
CA HIS A 744 3.20 13.70 -2.37
C HIS A 744 4.23 14.82 -2.21
N SER A 745 4.54 15.51 -3.31
CA SER A 745 5.42 16.69 -3.27
C SER A 745 4.87 17.74 -2.28
N PRO A 746 5.75 18.48 -1.57
CA PRO A 746 5.34 19.56 -0.67
C PRO A 746 4.40 20.57 -1.35
N ARG A 747 3.42 21.07 -0.60
CA ARG A 747 2.42 22.05 -1.06
C ARG A 747 2.93 23.47 -0.80
N LYS A 748 2.83 24.39 -1.75
CA LYS A 748 3.15 25.81 -1.54
C LYS A 748 1.93 26.54 -0.97
N LEU A 749 1.86 26.62 0.35
CA LEU A 749 0.71 27.14 1.08
C LEU A 749 0.81 28.66 1.28
N GLY A 750 -0.33 29.37 1.23
CA GLY A 750 -0.39 30.83 1.39
C GLY A 750 -1.36 31.28 2.50
N ILE A 751 -2.64 30.94 2.35
CA ILE A 751 -3.71 31.21 3.32
C ILE A 751 -4.60 29.98 3.51
N GLY A 752 -5.20 29.85 4.68
CA GLY A 752 -6.20 28.84 5.00
C GLY A 752 -7.59 29.46 5.07
N LEU A 753 -8.53 28.94 4.28
CA LEU A 753 -9.90 29.43 4.13
C LEU A 753 -10.87 28.45 4.81
N VAL A 754 -11.80 28.99 5.60
CA VAL A 754 -12.84 28.21 6.31
C VAL A 754 -14.20 28.45 5.67
N GLU A 755 -14.55 29.73 5.52
CA GLU A 755 -15.83 30.15 4.97
C GLU A 755 -15.67 31.48 4.21
N LEU A 756 -16.42 31.62 3.12
CA LEU A 756 -16.53 32.86 2.37
C LEU A 756 -17.99 33.14 2.01
N LYS A 757 -18.47 34.35 2.32
CA LYS A 757 -19.84 34.76 2.06
C LYS A 757 -19.90 36.12 1.36
N ILE A 758 -20.75 36.21 0.35
CA ILE A 758 -21.09 37.47 -0.32
C ILE A 758 -22.39 37.98 0.29
N VAL A 759 -22.37 39.21 0.79
CA VAL A 759 -23.52 39.87 1.38
C VAL A 759 -23.80 41.12 0.56
N ASP A 760 -24.93 41.13 -0.14
CA ASP A 760 -25.36 42.29 -0.91
C ASP A 760 -25.48 43.52 0.01
N ARG A 761 -25.06 44.68 -0.51
CA ARG A 761 -25.19 45.97 0.18
C ARG A 761 -26.18 46.91 -0.51
N GLU A 762 -26.88 46.45 -1.56
CA GLU A 762 -27.99 47.14 -2.19
C GLU A 762 -29.30 46.36 -2.02
N GLY A 763 -30.08 46.75 -1.01
CA GLY A 763 -31.38 46.16 -0.65
C GLY A 763 -31.59 46.16 0.85
#